data_AF-A0A955IML4-F1
#
_entry.id   AF-A0A955IML4-F1
#
_cell.length_a   1.000
_cell.length_b   1.000
_cell.length_c   1.000
_cell.angle_alpha   90.00
_cell.angle_beta   90.00
_cell.angle_gamma   90.00
#
_symmetry.space_group_name_H-M   'P 1'
#
loop_
_entity.id
_entity.type
_entity.pdbx_description
1 polymer ?
#
loop_
_entity_poly.entity_id
_entity_poly.type
_entity_poly.pdbx_seq_one_letter_code
_entity_poly.pdbx_strand_id
1 'polypeptide(L)'
;MVDQAHGQDMFAGARSPRRSVLDLLSSVPLGISLLSVLFAYCWLGSAGLFFPVWTDGGLAWRHVMVRQWRAFELTEFEWFHTWFFVGLCGLICLNMAVATVRRIPFNAMKAGVWMIHSGVVVLAIGSVIYFATKVEGDTPVLRRQVVATLPDGATVAIPAVVGARAQVGPYAIEVASVQPDYELRTTGFEGVTDFAVQVMVTQPRAGAEVDTTFIRQLLAGHPQFTEDVIPGEGRVVNIERYGGAALLDRPITLLLEPVPQDAFWVKDSWALYVREVGAQTWTQRNIPSGGGWFGRGLPRYNDSFGATDDVWPVEGADSSGTDAIDLSVHRADDALGDVDVRVTGYLRYGEMQSRRVPSADVAGSPLVDVAMAMSDGRVFRYQLAAWEPAERSQLEGRLAFEWLERPADLELLRARLAPGELTFTVLSADGSGPYQEVVAVLNELGEPDGSPFKPIGDTGFTYRLGPAIGGLAVGPGQSASFVAVELQTPEGEVIRRAVCSDPAFTIDRHGVTGGGKPDARIVTLYRPSGREQLVFVAGPGVESTASAPVKLLWRSSGGAVLEQAMRAGDGVEVQPGMTLRLEQYAAHSGVQTRPMIVVPEQRDQDAQANHTFSLIKVQLTPAGGPPIERWLPFQRYVFDDAVYERAGLSRFEPARVDLPDGRSVELAFGRERRALPTAVELEDFVLTSHVGGFTGNVASVRDWTSVLRSAGDDRVVRVSVNAPKQVGGVWLFQSYWDAPRGARGAGDTGSPGFGFTGLGVGTRRGVVVALLGAGLACCGMVYASYVKPIVRRRMRTGGGALS
;
A
#
# COMPACT_ATOMS: atom_id res chain seq x y z
N MET A 1 7.56 97.76 -38.50
CA MET A 1 6.18 98.23 -38.71
C MET A 1 5.36 96.99 -39.05
N VAL A 2 4.49 96.57 -38.13
CA VAL A 2 3.25 95.79 -38.34
C VAL A 2 3.34 94.47 -39.15
N ASP A 3 3.24 93.37 -38.40
CA ASP A 3 2.31 92.24 -38.59
C ASP A 3 2.46 91.30 -39.80
N GLN A 4 2.92 90.06 -39.53
CA GLN A 4 2.43 88.81 -40.14
C GLN A 4 3.15 87.60 -39.53
N ALA A 5 2.40 86.70 -38.88
CA ALA A 5 2.37 85.26 -39.20
C ALA A 5 1.75 84.45 -38.04
N HIS A 6 0.44 84.27 -38.10
CA HIS A 6 -0.18 83.04 -37.64
C HIS A 6 0.37 81.86 -38.45
N GLY A 7 0.78 80.80 -37.76
CA GLY A 7 0.95 79.47 -38.35
C GLY A 7 2.30 78.84 -38.08
N GLN A 8 2.51 78.33 -36.86
CA GLN A 8 3.42 77.20 -36.59
C GLN A 8 3.26 76.78 -35.12
N ASP A 9 2.30 75.90 -34.84
CA ASP A 9 2.32 74.99 -33.67
C ASP A 9 1.23 73.91 -33.82
N MET A 10 1.23 73.22 -34.96
CA MET A 10 0.35 72.08 -35.20
C MET A 10 1.04 70.98 -36.02
N PHE A 11 2.21 70.53 -35.57
CA PHE A 11 2.78 69.24 -36.00
C PHE A 11 3.45 68.55 -34.81
N ALA A 12 2.62 68.03 -33.91
CA ALA A 12 3.04 66.93 -33.05
C ALA A 12 3.37 65.74 -33.94
N GLY A 13 4.65 65.58 -34.29
CA GLY A 13 5.14 64.49 -35.12
C GLY A 13 4.71 63.15 -34.54
N ALA A 14 3.91 62.40 -35.31
CA ALA A 14 3.49 61.06 -34.95
C ALA A 14 4.72 60.22 -34.62
N ARG A 15 4.88 59.85 -33.34
CA ARG A 15 5.96 58.96 -32.91
C ARG A 15 5.83 57.67 -33.71
N SER A 16 6.87 57.33 -34.49
CA SER A 16 6.85 56.09 -35.27
C SER A 16 6.51 54.90 -34.35
N PRO A 17 5.62 53.97 -34.76
CA PRO A 17 5.18 52.86 -33.91
C PRO A 17 6.35 52.07 -33.32
N ARG A 18 7.44 51.90 -34.10
CA ARG A 18 8.68 51.23 -33.67
C ARG A 18 9.37 51.93 -32.50
N ARG A 19 9.44 53.27 -32.53
CA ARG A 19 10.06 54.06 -31.45
C ARG A 19 9.22 53.97 -30.17
N SER A 20 7.90 54.03 -30.28
CA SER A 20 6.97 53.85 -29.15
C SER A 20 7.13 52.47 -28.48
N VAL A 21 7.23 51.40 -29.27
CA VAL A 21 7.48 50.03 -28.74
C VAL A 21 8.82 49.94 -28.04
N LEU A 22 9.90 50.44 -28.63
CA LEU A 22 11.22 50.43 -28.00
C LEU A 22 11.27 51.28 -26.72
N ASP A 23 10.56 52.41 -26.69
CA ASP A 23 10.49 53.28 -25.51
C ASP A 23 9.74 52.60 -24.37
N LEU A 24 8.64 51.90 -24.67
CA LEU A 24 7.92 51.02 -23.73
C LEU A 24 8.83 49.90 -23.22
N LEU A 25 9.49 49.15 -24.12
CA LEU A 25 10.37 48.03 -23.74
C LEU A 25 11.63 48.47 -22.99
N SER A 26 12.02 49.73 -23.04
CA SER A 26 13.13 50.26 -22.23
C SER A 26 12.66 50.94 -20.93
N SER A 27 11.35 50.93 -20.64
CA SER A 27 10.74 51.62 -19.51
C SER A 27 11.07 50.93 -18.19
N VAL A 28 11.51 51.71 -17.20
CA VAL A 28 11.76 51.23 -15.83
C VAL A 28 10.44 50.88 -15.11
N PRO A 29 9.38 51.71 -15.17
CA PRO A 29 8.07 51.33 -14.63
C PRO A 29 7.56 49.99 -15.16
N LEU A 30 7.71 49.73 -16.47
CA LEU A 30 7.31 48.44 -17.04
C LEU A 30 8.11 47.29 -16.41
N GLY A 31 9.43 47.43 -16.29
CA GLY A 31 10.29 46.43 -15.65
C GLY A 31 9.87 46.15 -14.20
N ILE A 32 9.59 47.20 -13.42
CA ILE A 32 9.10 47.08 -12.03
C ILE A 32 7.74 46.37 -12.00
N SER A 33 6.78 46.77 -12.84
CA SER A 33 5.46 46.13 -12.91
C SER A 33 5.56 44.64 -13.27
N LEU A 34 6.38 44.27 -14.25
CA LEU A 34 6.60 42.87 -14.63
C LEU A 34 7.22 42.07 -13.47
N LEU A 35 8.20 42.64 -12.76
CA LEU A 35 8.80 42.02 -11.58
C LEU A 35 7.78 41.84 -10.45
N SER A 36 6.92 42.83 -10.20
CA SER A 36 5.86 42.73 -9.18
C SER A 36 4.85 41.64 -9.51
N VAL A 37 4.44 41.52 -10.77
CA VAL A 37 3.52 40.45 -11.23
C VAL A 37 4.19 39.08 -11.11
N LEU A 38 5.46 38.96 -11.52
CA LEU A 38 6.22 37.72 -11.36
C LEU A 38 6.33 37.33 -9.88
N PHE A 39 6.64 38.29 -9.00
CA PHE A 39 6.73 38.03 -7.56
C PHE A 39 5.41 37.54 -6.97
N ALA A 40 4.29 38.18 -7.31
CA ALA A 40 2.97 37.73 -6.89
C ALA A 40 2.69 36.31 -7.39
N TYR A 41 2.96 36.02 -8.66
CA TYR A 41 2.78 34.69 -9.24
C TYR A 41 3.61 33.60 -8.52
N CYS A 42 4.88 33.89 -8.21
CA CYS A 42 5.74 32.99 -7.45
C CYS A 42 5.22 32.78 -6.02
N TRP A 43 4.77 33.84 -5.35
CA TRP A 43 4.19 33.76 -4.01
C TRP A 43 2.95 32.85 -3.98
N LEU A 44 2.02 33.02 -4.92
CA LEU A 44 0.84 32.17 -5.04
C LEU A 44 1.17 30.68 -5.25
N GLY A 45 2.21 30.39 -6.05
CA GLY A 45 2.63 29.02 -6.37
C GLY A 45 3.38 28.29 -5.27
N SER A 46 4.25 28.99 -4.52
CA SER A 46 5.14 28.40 -3.52
C SER A 46 4.66 28.57 -2.08
N ALA A 47 4.16 29.75 -1.70
CA ALA A 47 3.73 30.02 -0.33
C ALA A 47 2.27 29.61 -0.08
N GLY A 48 1.44 29.62 -1.12
CA GLY A 48 0.02 29.32 -1.02
C GLY A 48 -0.76 30.39 -0.27
N LEU A 49 -1.97 30.03 0.19
CA LEU A 49 -2.87 30.91 0.93
C LEU A 49 -3.12 30.36 2.33
N PHE A 50 -3.21 31.27 3.29
CA PHE A 50 -3.50 30.98 4.69
C PHE A 50 -4.73 31.77 5.11
N PHE A 51 -5.83 31.07 5.46
CA PHE A 51 -7.10 31.72 5.80
C PHE A 51 -7.87 30.97 6.89
N PRO A 52 -8.71 31.66 7.68
CA PRO A 52 -9.50 31.04 8.74
C PRO A 52 -10.71 30.28 8.18
N VAL A 53 -11.03 29.14 8.78
CA VAL A 53 -12.19 28.29 8.48
C VAL A 53 -12.89 27.92 9.78
N TRP A 54 -14.22 27.91 9.78
CA TRP A 54 -15.01 27.43 10.91
C TRP A 54 -15.17 25.90 10.82
N THR A 55 -14.89 25.22 11.93
CA THR A 55 -15.05 23.76 12.09
C THR A 55 -15.89 23.48 13.33
N ASP A 56 -16.31 22.23 13.54
CA ASP A 56 -17.07 21.82 14.72
C ASP A 56 -16.32 22.09 16.04
N GLY A 57 -14.99 22.19 15.98
CA GLY A 57 -14.11 22.56 17.10
C GLY A 57 -13.78 24.06 17.22
N GLY A 58 -14.39 24.93 16.39
CA GLY A 58 -14.15 26.38 16.39
C GLY A 58 -13.33 26.89 15.20
N LEU A 59 -12.70 28.06 15.38
CA LEU A 59 -11.90 28.72 14.34
C LEU A 59 -10.57 28.00 14.12
N ALA A 60 -10.39 27.39 12.95
CA ALA A 60 -9.16 26.74 12.51
C ALA A 60 -8.49 27.54 11.37
N TRP A 61 -7.18 27.41 11.20
CA TRP A 61 -6.47 27.98 10.06
C TRP A 61 -6.17 26.91 9.02
N ARG A 62 -6.51 27.20 7.76
CA ARG A 62 -6.26 26.29 6.64
C ARG A 62 -5.15 26.86 5.76
N HIS A 63 -4.14 26.03 5.52
CA HIS A 63 -3.10 26.29 4.52
C HIS A 63 -3.42 25.52 3.25
N VAL A 64 -3.45 26.21 2.11
CA VAL A 64 -3.66 25.57 0.80
C VAL A 64 -2.65 26.07 -0.22
N MET A 65 -2.16 25.16 -1.05
CA MET A 65 -1.33 25.51 -2.20
C MET A 65 -2.23 25.74 -3.41
N VAL A 66 -2.29 26.97 -3.93
CA VAL A 66 -3.21 27.35 -5.02
C VAL A 66 -3.01 26.47 -6.24
N ARG A 67 -1.77 26.15 -6.59
CA ARG A 67 -1.42 25.23 -7.69
C ARG A 67 -2.01 23.82 -7.56
N GLN A 68 -2.38 23.38 -6.34
CA GLN A 68 -2.98 22.07 -6.07
C GLN A 68 -4.51 22.09 -6.10
N TRP A 69 -5.13 23.25 -6.36
CA TRP A 69 -6.58 23.31 -6.56
C TRP A 69 -6.97 22.54 -7.82
N ARG A 70 -8.20 22.00 -7.84
CA ARG A 70 -8.73 21.21 -8.96
C ARG A 70 -8.66 21.90 -10.32
N ALA A 71 -8.77 23.23 -10.34
CA ALA A 71 -8.66 24.03 -11.57
C ALA A 71 -7.23 24.06 -12.16
N PHE A 72 -6.21 23.73 -11.36
CA PHE A 72 -4.81 23.79 -11.76
C PHE A 72 -4.15 22.40 -11.76
N GLU A 73 -4.19 21.64 -10.66
CA GLU A 73 -3.56 20.30 -10.56
C GLU A 73 -2.06 20.28 -10.94
N LEU A 74 -1.33 21.36 -10.63
CA LEU A 74 0.05 21.58 -11.02
C LEU A 74 1.03 21.27 -9.88
N THR A 75 2.07 20.49 -10.19
CA THR A 75 3.28 20.45 -9.36
C THR A 75 3.91 21.84 -9.27
N GLU A 76 4.78 22.03 -8.27
CA GLU A 76 5.56 23.27 -8.19
C GLU A 76 6.39 23.47 -9.46
N PHE A 77 6.94 22.36 -9.97
CA PHE A 77 7.64 22.34 -11.24
C PHE A 77 6.74 22.83 -12.38
N GLU A 78 5.60 22.19 -12.62
CA GLU A 78 4.72 22.54 -13.75
C GLU A 78 4.17 23.97 -13.62
N TRP A 79 3.91 24.46 -12.41
CA TRP A 79 3.53 25.86 -12.16
C TRP A 79 4.56 26.85 -12.73
N PHE A 80 5.84 26.61 -12.45
CA PHE A 80 6.95 27.40 -12.99
C PHE A 80 7.34 27.06 -14.42
N HIS A 81 6.57 26.21 -15.10
CA HIS A 81 6.72 25.91 -16.52
C HIS A 81 5.51 26.32 -17.35
N THR A 82 4.54 27.00 -16.73
CA THR A 82 3.41 27.55 -17.48
C THR A 82 3.88 28.59 -18.48
N TRP A 83 3.17 28.69 -19.62
CA TRP A 83 3.44 29.72 -20.63
C TRP A 83 3.40 31.13 -20.04
N PHE A 84 2.58 31.37 -19.00
CA PHE A 84 2.47 32.64 -18.32
C PHE A 84 3.77 33.00 -17.58
N PHE A 85 4.30 32.06 -16.79
CA PHE A 85 5.58 32.26 -16.10
C PHE A 85 6.73 32.46 -17.09
N VAL A 86 6.83 31.59 -18.09
CA VAL A 86 7.87 31.68 -19.13
C VAL A 86 7.77 32.99 -19.91
N GLY A 87 6.54 33.42 -20.22
CA GLY A 87 6.26 34.70 -20.88
C GLY A 87 6.70 35.90 -20.03
N LEU A 88 6.42 35.91 -18.73
CA LEU A 88 6.87 36.96 -17.81
C LEU A 88 8.40 37.03 -17.73
N CYS A 89 9.08 35.89 -17.56
CA CYS A 89 10.55 35.84 -17.55
C CYS A 89 11.14 36.35 -18.88
N GLY A 90 10.54 35.96 -20.01
CA GLY A 90 10.93 36.43 -21.34
C GLY A 90 10.78 37.94 -21.51
N LEU A 91 9.64 38.50 -21.08
CA LEU A 91 9.37 39.95 -21.13
C LEU A 91 10.34 40.75 -20.24
N ILE A 92 10.67 40.23 -19.06
CA ILE A 92 11.67 40.86 -18.16
C ILE A 92 13.05 40.83 -18.81
N CYS A 93 13.47 39.69 -19.37
CA CYS A 93 14.75 39.58 -20.08
C CYS A 93 14.81 40.53 -21.28
N LEU A 94 13.73 40.63 -22.05
CA LEU A 94 13.62 41.56 -23.17
C LEU A 94 13.69 43.02 -22.71
N ASN A 95 12.94 43.39 -21.68
CA ASN A 95 12.96 44.74 -21.12
C ASN A 95 14.36 45.14 -20.65
N MET A 96 15.00 44.27 -19.86
CA MET A 96 16.34 44.48 -19.34
C MET A 96 17.37 44.55 -20.49
N ALA A 97 17.31 43.66 -21.48
CA ALA A 97 18.23 43.68 -22.62
C ALA A 97 18.09 44.99 -23.42
N VAL A 98 16.87 45.39 -23.78
CA VAL A 98 16.60 46.63 -24.52
C VAL A 98 17.00 47.86 -23.71
N ALA A 99 16.71 47.90 -22.40
CA ALA A 99 17.12 48.98 -21.52
C ALA A 99 18.65 49.08 -21.42
N THR A 100 19.36 47.96 -21.35
CA THR A 100 20.82 47.90 -21.30
C THR A 100 21.42 48.49 -22.56
N VAL A 101 21.01 47.97 -23.72
CA VAL A 101 21.55 48.39 -25.02
C VAL A 101 21.25 49.86 -25.31
N ARG A 102 20.04 50.34 -25.00
CA ARG A 102 19.63 51.71 -25.34
C ARG A 102 20.05 52.77 -24.33
N ARG A 103 20.10 52.45 -23.04
CA ARG A 103 20.24 53.44 -21.96
C ARG A 103 21.58 53.36 -21.23
N ILE A 104 22.34 52.28 -21.39
CA ILE A 104 23.58 52.05 -20.65
C ILE A 104 24.77 52.05 -21.62
N PRO A 105 25.56 53.14 -21.71
CA PRO A 105 26.73 53.17 -22.57
C PRO A 105 27.73 52.10 -22.16
N PHE A 106 28.28 51.41 -23.16
CA PHE A 106 29.26 50.35 -22.96
C PHE A 106 30.65 50.97 -22.73
N ASN A 107 31.04 51.09 -21.46
CA ASN A 107 32.34 51.58 -21.04
C ASN A 107 32.79 50.90 -19.74
N ALA A 108 34.07 51.04 -19.38
CA ALA A 108 34.63 50.43 -18.16
C ALA A 108 33.81 50.77 -16.90
N MET A 109 33.34 52.02 -16.77
CA MET A 109 32.55 52.45 -15.61
C MET A 109 31.20 51.73 -15.45
N LYS A 110 30.63 51.20 -16.54
CA LYS A 110 29.34 50.51 -16.55
C LYS A 110 29.45 49.02 -16.94
N ALA A 111 30.66 48.50 -17.15
CA ALA A 111 30.89 47.10 -17.49
C ALA A 111 30.26 46.12 -16.49
N GLY A 112 30.29 46.45 -15.19
CA GLY A 112 29.62 45.66 -14.15
C GLY A 112 28.12 45.46 -14.40
N VAL A 113 27.39 46.51 -14.82
CA VAL A 113 25.95 46.42 -15.09
C VAL A 113 25.67 45.59 -16.34
N TRP A 114 26.49 45.74 -17.38
CA TRP A 114 26.42 44.89 -18.57
C TRP A 114 26.64 43.41 -18.25
N MET A 115 27.61 43.09 -17.38
CA MET A 115 27.84 41.72 -16.92
C MET A 115 26.66 41.18 -16.11
N ILE A 116 26.08 41.97 -15.20
CA ILE A 116 24.89 41.55 -14.43
C ILE A 116 23.73 41.22 -15.37
N HIS A 117 23.36 42.15 -16.26
CA HIS A 117 22.21 41.95 -17.13
C HIS A 117 22.42 40.82 -18.14
N SER A 118 23.63 40.72 -18.74
CA SER A 118 23.96 39.61 -19.65
C SER A 118 23.96 38.27 -18.91
N GLY A 119 24.49 38.25 -17.68
CA GLY A 119 24.50 37.06 -16.82
C GLY A 119 23.09 36.57 -16.50
N VAL A 120 22.18 37.48 -16.15
CA VAL A 120 20.75 37.15 -15.90
C VAL A 120 20.06 36.60 -17.15
N VAL A 121 20.31 37.17 -18.34
CA VAL A 121 19.74 36.64 -19.60
C VAL A 121 20.29 35.25 -19.91
N VAL A 122 21.61 35.04 -19.81
CA VAL A 122 22.24 33.73 -20.04
C VAL A 122 21.73 32.69 -19.03
N LEU A 123 21.57 33.08 -17.77
CA LEU A 123 20.97 32.25 -16.72
C LEU A 123 19.56 31.83 -17.10
N ALA A 124 18.70 32.76 -17.52
CA ALA A 124 17.33 32.47 -17.93
C ALA A 124 17.28 31.49 -19.13
N ILE A 125 18.14 31.68 -20.14
CA ILE A 125 18.25 30.78 -21.29
C ILE A 125 18.69 29.38 -20.83
N GLY A 126 19.72 29.29 -19.98
CA GLY A 126 20.21 28.02 -19.44
C GLY A 126 19.13 27.28 -18.66
N SER A 127 18.37 28.00 -17.83
CA SER A 127 17.22 27.47 -17.09
C SER A 127 16.16 26.93 -18.04
N VAL A 128 15.73 27.69 -19.06
CA VAL A 128 14.73 27.22 -20.05
C VAL A 128 15.20 25.94 -20.76
N ILE A 129 16.46 25.89 -21.19
CA ILE A 129 17.02 24.69 -21.85
C ILE A 129 16.99 23.50 -20.88
N TYR A 130 17.43 23.69 -19.64
CA TYR A 130 17.45 22.63 -18.63
C TYR A 130 16.06 22.07 -18.41
N PHE A 131 15.14 22.95 -18.11
CA PHE A 131 13.77 22.63 -17.75
C PHE A 131 12.95 22.03 -18.88
N ALA A 132 13.12 22.51 -20.12
CA ALA A 132 12.46 21.95 -21.30
C ALA A 132 12.99 20.57 -21.72
N THR A 133 14.19 20.19 -21.27
CA THR A 133 14.84 18.90 -21.63
C THR A 133 15.06 18.00 -20.43
N LYS A 134 14.50 18.38 -19.27
CA LYS A 134 14.64 17.67 -18.01
C LYS A 134 13.83 16.38 -18.07
N VAL A 135 14.51 15.26 -17.85
CA VAL A 135 13.89 13.96 -17.64
C VAL A 135 14.47 13.43 -16.35
N GLU A 136 13.60 13.07 -15.41
CA GLU A 136 13.96 12.46 -14.14
C GLU A 136 13.18 11.17 -13.96
N GLY A 137 13.76 10.23 -13.23
CA GLY A 137 13.14 8.96 -12.91
C GLY A 137 14.01 8.17 -11.97
N ASP A 138 13.64 6.91 -11.81
CA ASP A 138 14.42 5.97 -11.00
C ASP A 138 14.24 4.54 -11.49
N THR A 139 15.19 3.69 -11.10
CA THR A 139 15.19 2.28 -11.44
C THR A 139 15.83 1.45 -10.33
N PRO A 140 15.27 0.27 -10.00
CA PRO A 140 15.94 -0.69 -9.16
C PRO A 140 16.99 -1.44 -9.98
N VAL A 141 18.19 -1.57 -9.44
CA VAL A 141 19.26 -2.38 -10.03
C VAL A 141 19.57 -3.51 -9.07
N LEU A 142 19.25 -4.72 -9.50
CA LEU A 142 19.49 -5.95 -8.74
C LEU A 142 20.96 -6.33 -8.81
N ARG A 143 21.49 -6.86 -7.70
CA ARG A 143 22.89 -7.28 -7.63
C ARG A 143 23.14 -8.54 -8.46
N ARG A 144 22.34 -9.58 -8.22
CA ARG A 144 22.46 -10.88 -8.88
C ARG A 144 21.09 -11.51 -9.11
N GLN A 145 21.05 -12.47 -10.03
CA GLN A 145 19.99 -13.44 -10.20
C GLN A 145 20.53 -14.85 -10.05
N VAL A 146 19.70 -15.76 -9.57
CA VAL A 146 19.97 -17.20 -9.59
C VAL A 146 19.52 -17.73 -10.94
N VAL A 147 20.43 -18.27 -11.72
CA VAL A 147 20.16 -18.95 -12.98
C VAL A 147 20.25 -20.45 -12.75
N ALA A 148 19.13 -21.14 -12.93
CA ALA A 148 19.03 -22.58 -12.82
C ALA A 148 18.96 -23.23 -14.19
N THR A 149 19.84 -24.19 -14.46
CA THR A 149 19.93 -24.88 -15.75
C THR A 149 19.92 -26.39 -15.54
N LEU A 150 19.07 -27.07 -16.29
CA LEU A 150 18.98 -28.54 -16.33
C LEU A 150 19.84 -29.14 -17.46
N PRO A 151 20.14 -30.46 -17.43
CA PRO A 151 20.98 -31.08 -18.45
C PRO A 151 20.38 -31.09 -19.85
N ASP A 152 19.05 -30.99 -19.95
CA ASP A 152 18.31 -30.86 -21.20
C ASP A 152 18.35 -29.43 -21.78
N GLY A 153 18.98 -28.49 -21.07
CA GLY A 153 19.11 -27.09 -21.45
C GLY A 153 17.96 -26.20 -20.98
N ALA A 154 16.97 -26.72 -20.24
CA ALA A 154 15.93 -25.88 -19.66
C ALA A 154 16.53 -24.93 -18.61
N THR A 155 16.26 -23.63 -18.75
CA THR A 155 16.80 -22.58 -17.87
C THR A 155 15.68 -21.73 -17.28
N VAL A 156 15.81 -21.33 -16.02
CA VAL A 156 15.01 -20.27 -15.40
C VAL A 156 15.92 -19.32 -14.61
N ALA A 157 15.59 -18.03 -14.61
CA ALA A 157 16.28 -17.02 -13.82
C ALA A 157 15.31 -16.42 -12.79
N ILE A 158 15.78 -16.23 -11.56
CA ILE A 158 15.04 -15.53 -10.50
C ILE A 158 15.94 -14.50 -9.82
N PRO A 159 15.43 -13.33 -9.41
CA PRO A 159 16.24 -12.35 -8.69
C PRO A 159 16.77 -12.95 -7.38
N ALA A 160 18.01 -12.62 -7.01
CA ALA A 160 18.59 -13.04 -5.73
C ALA A 160 18.03 -12.20 -4.57
N VAL A 161 16.72 -12.35 -4.32
CA VAL A 161 15.97 -11.68 -3.26
C VAL A 161 15.15 -12.72 -2.52
N VAL A 162 15.15 -12.64 -1.18
CA VAL A 162 14.47 -13.62 -0.32
C VAL A 162 13.00 -13.79 -0.71
N GLY A 163 12.57 -15.06 -0.88
CA GLY A 163 11.22 -15.43 -1.29
C GLY A 163 10.98 -15.49 -2.81
N ALA A 164 11.94 -15.06 -3.63
CA ALA A 164 11.88 -15.29 -5.07
C ALA A 164 11.90 -16.80 -5.36
N ARG A 165 10.98 -17.26 -6.21
CA ARG A 165 10.78 -18.69 -6.49
C ARG A 165 10.38 -18.94 -7.93
N ALA A 166 10.80 -20.08 -8.47
CA ALA A 166 10.42 -20.55 -9.78
C ALA A 166 10.44 -22.09 -9.85
N GLN A 167 9.86 -22.62 -10.93
CA GLN A 167 9.89 -24.04 -11.27
C GLN A 167 10.77 -24.22 -12.52
N VAL A 168 11.65 -25.22 -12.50
CA VAL A 168 12.44 -25.62 -13.68
C VAL A 168 12.42 -27.15 -13.79
N GLY A 169 11.70 -27.64 -14.81
CA GLY A 169 11.39 -29.07 -14.93
C GLY A 169 10.74 -29.60 -13.64
N PRO A 170 11.27 -30.68 -13.03
CA PRO A 170 10.74 -31.20 -11.78
C PRO A 170 11.13 -30.34 -10.56
N TYR A 171 12.12 -29.46 -10.66
CA TYR A 171 12.67 -28.76 -9.49
C TYR A 171 11.88 -27.49 -9.17
N ALA A 172 11.51 -27.33 -7.90
CA ALA A 172 11.11 -26.05 -7.34
C ALA A 172 12.33 -25.42 -6.66
N ILE A 173 12.60 -24.15 -6.98
CA ILE A 173 13.69 -23.38 -6.38
C ILE A 173 13.14 -22.14 -5.67
N GLU A 174 13.71 -21.81 -4.52
CA GLU A 174 13.35 -20.62 -3.74
C GLU A 174 14.58 -20.00 -3.07
N VAL A 175 14.74 -18.69 -3.18
CA VAL A 175 15.80 -17.96 -2.47
C VAL A 175 15.44 -17.87 -0.99
N ALA A 176 16.09 -18.69 -0.17
CA ALA A 176 15.84 -18.79 1.26
C ALA A 176 16.55 -17.69 2.07
N SER A 177 17.78 -17.34 1.67
CA SER A 177 18.53 -16.24 2.29
C SER A 177 19.51 -15.60 1.31
N VAL A 178 19.82 -14.33 1.56
CA VAL A 178 20.86 -13.55 0.89
C VAL A 178 21.82 -13.08 1.97
N GLN A 179 23.14 -13.13 1.75
CA GLN A 179 24.15 -12.74 2.72
C GLN A 179 25.19 -11.85 2.02
N PRO A 180 25.07 -10.52 2.15
CA PRO A 180 25.89 -9.58 1.39
C PRO A 180 27.39 -9.62 1.68
N ASP A 181 27.74 -9.93 2.94
CA ASP A 181 29.10 -9.95 3.46
C ASP A 181 29.44 -11.33 4.05
N TYR A 182 29.22 -12.40 3.27
CA TYR A 182 29.50 -13.77 3.72
C TYR A 182 31.00 -14.01 3.82
N GLU A 183 31.52 -14.27 5.03
CA GLU A 183 32.91 -14.64 5.22
C GLU A 183 33.15 -16.09 4.76
N LEU A 184 34.06 -16.25 3.80
CA LEU A 184 34.44 -17.56 3.28
C LEU A 184 35.04 -18.42 4.39
N ARG A 185 34.54 -19.66 4.49
CA ARG A 185 35.01 -20.65 5.46
C ARG A 185 36.00 -21.65 4.85
N THR A 186 36.49 -21.36 3.64
CA THR A 186 37.45 -22.18 2.91
C THR A 186 38.85 -21.89 3.40
N THR A 187 39.62 -22.94 3.70
CA THR A 187 41.03 -22.81 4.12
C THR A 187 41.84 -22.02 3.09
N GLY A 188 42.57 -21.00 3.54
CA GLY A 188 43.36 -20.10 2.68
C GLY A 188 42.60 -18.87 2.17
N PHE A 189 41.32 -18.73 2.50
CA PHE A 189 40.47 -17.58 2.19
C PHE A 189 39.88 -16.95 3.48
N GLU A 190 40.52 -17.15 4.63
CA GLU A 190 40.08 -16.59 5.89
C GLU A 190 40.05 -15.04 5.83
N GLY A 191 38.95 -14.43 6.31
CA GLY A 191 38.75 -12.99 6.24
C GLY A 191 38.34 -12.43 4.87
N VAL A 192 38.19 -13.28 3.84
CA VAL A 192 37.64 -12.87 2.54
C VAL A 192 36.11 -12.93 2.58
N THR A 193 35.45 -11.84 2.18
CA THR A 193 33.99 -11.77 2.10
C THR A 193 33.50 -11.91 0.65
N ASP A 194 32.30 -12.48 0.48
CA ASP A 194 31.61 -12.64 -0.80
C ASP A 194 30.09 -12.41 -0.65
N PHE A 195 29.42 -12.20 -1.79
CA PHE A 195 27.96 -12.19 -1.85
C PHE A 195 27.44 -13.62 -1.96
N ALA A 196 26.81 -14.12 -0.88
CA ALA A 196 26.28 -15.48 -0.84
C ALA A 196 24.75 -15.49 -0.94
N VAL A 197 24.21 -16.51 -1.61
CA VAL A 197 22.77 -16.73 -1.73
C VAL A 197 22.47 -18.19 -1.43
N GLN A 198 21.57 -18.45 -0.49
CA GLN A 198 21.11 -19.79 -0.19
C GLN A 198 19.79 -20.05 -0.90
N VAL A 199 19.79 -21.07 -1.74
CA VAL A 199 18.64 -21.47 -2.57
C VAL A 199 18.13 -22.80 -2.05
N MET A 200 16.89 -22.83 -1.58
CA MET A 200 16.18 -24.07 -1.32
C MET A 200 15.84 -24.73 -2.65
N VAL A 201 16.20 -26.00 -2.80
CA VAL A 201 15.91 -26.82 -3.97
C VAL A 201 15.10 -28.02 -3.53
N THR A 202 13.88 -28.13 -4.07
CA THR A 202 12.97 -29.24 -3.81
C THR A 202 12.77 -30.03 -5.08
N GLN A 203 13.01 -31.35 -5.01
CA GLN A 203 12.80 -32.28 -6.10
C GLN A 203 11.68 -33.28 -5.73
N PRO A 204 10.61 -33.39 -6.55
CA PRO A 204 9.62 -34.44 -6.41
C PRO A 204 10.25 -35.77 -6.84
N ARG A 205 10.33 -36.73 -5.93
CA ARG A 205 10.90 -38.04 -6.20
C ARG A 205 9.80 -38.98 -6.68
N ALA A 206 9.93 -39.53 -7.89
CA ALA A 206 8.97 -40.49 -8.41
C ALA A 206 8.90 -41.74 -7.50
N GLY A 207 7.77 -41.91 -6.80
CA GLY A 207 7.50 -43.07 -5.95
C GLY A 207 7.99 -43.00 -4.50
N ALA A 208 8.41 -41.83 -3.99
CA ALA A 208 8.74 -41.66 -2.56
C ALA A 208 7.62 -40.90 -1.81
N GLU A 209 7.43 -41.21 -0.53
CA GLU A 209 6.47 -40.52 0.36
C GLU A 209 6.89 -39.09 0.74
N VAL A 210 8.17 -38.72 0.54
CA VAL A 210 8.72 -37.42 0.96
C VAL A 210 9.62 -36.85 -0.13
N ASP A 211 9.42 -35.58 -0.47
CA ASP A 211 10.26 -34.81 -1.40
C ASP A 211 11.70 -34.69 -0.87
N THR A 212 12.69 -34.74 -1.76
CA THR A 212 14.07 -34.47 -1.39
C THR A 212 14.33 -32.97 -1.48
N THR A 213 14.65 -32.38 -0.33
CA THR A 213 14.89 -30.94 -0.19
C THR A 213 16.30 -30.70 0.36
N PHE A 214 17.05 -29.81 -0.29
CA PHE A 214 18.37 -29.37 0.17
C PHE A 214 18.56 -27.87 -0.07
N ILE A 215 19.51 -27.25 0.62
CA ILE A 215 19.89 -25.85 0.42
C ILE A 215 21.19 -25.81 -0.35
N ARG A 216 21.23 -25.13 -1.50
CA ARG A 216 22.47 -24.83 -2.21
C ARG A 216 22.95 -23.42 -1.87
N GLN A 217 24.17 -23.30 -1.36
CA GLN A 217 24.80 -22.02 -1.08
C GLN A 217 25.68 -21.59 -2.26
N LEU A 218 25.24 -20.56 -2.97
CA LEU A 218 25.92 -19.96 -4.12
C LEU A 218 26.79 -18.79 -3.67
N LEU A 219 27.92 -18.59 -4.35
CA LEU A 219 28.89 -17.51 -4.07
C LEU A 219 29.20 -16.77 -5.38
N ALA A 220 29.06 -15.43 -5.39
CA ALA A 220 29.16 -14.64 -6.61
C ALA A 220 30.61 -14.49 -7.11
N GLY A 221 31.56 -14.20 -6.22
CA GLY A 221 32.97 -14.04 -6.56
C GLY A 221 33.75 -15.36 -6.61
N HIS A 222 33.25 -16.39 -5.91
CA HIS A 222 33.92 -17.70 -5.81
C HIS A 222 32.97 -18.87 -6.11
N PRO A 223 32.41 -18.95 -7.34
CA PRO A 223 31.44 -19.98 -7.71
C PRO A 223 31.97 -21.41 -7.52
N GLN A 224 33.29 -21.62 -7.59
CA GLN A 224 33.95 -22.90 -7.33
C GLN A 224 33.79 -23.44 -5.91
N PHE A 225 33.36 -22.61 -4.95
CA PHE A 225 33.11 -23.01 -3.55
C PHE A 225 31.63 -23.19 -3.23
N THR A 226 30.76 -23.27 -4.25
CA THR A 226 29.35 -23.61 -4.08
C THR A 226 29.18 -24.99 -3.42
N GLU A 227 28.30 -25.07 -2.41
CA GLU A 227 28.10 -26.30 -1.63
C GLU A 227 26.61 -26.52 -1.28
N ASP A 228 26.24 -27.79 -1.06
CA ASP A 228 24.90 -28.15 -0.56
C ASP A 228 24.89 -28.36 0.97
N VAL A 229 23.79 -27.99 1.61
CA VAL A 229 23.53 -28.12 3.05
C VAL A 229 22.20 -28.82 3.26
N ILE A 230 22.18 -29.88 4.08
CA ILE A 230 20.97 -30.64 4.39
C ILE A 230 20.40 -30.14 5.72
N PRO A 231 19.14 -29.67 5.76
CA PRO A 231 18.48 -29.28 7.01
C PRO A 231 18.52 -30.42 8.05
N GLY A 232 19.05 -30.15 9.24
CA GLY A 232 19.14 -31.12 10.34
C GLY A 232 20.40 -32.01 10.36
N GLU A 233 21.08 -32.19 9.22
CA GLU A 233 22.32 -32.99 9.13
C GLU A 233 23.59 -32.13 9.01
N GLY A 234 23.42 -30.82 8.82
CA GLY A 234 24.52 -29.86 8.74
C GLY A 234 25.12 -29.74 7.33
N ARG A 235 26.24 -29.00 7.22
CA ARG A 235 26.99 -28.85 5.97
C ARG A 235 27.52 -30.21 5.52
N VAL A 236 27.71 -30.41 4.23
CA VAL A 236 28.46 -31.55 3.66
C VAL A 236 29.97 -31.33 3.94
N VAL A 237 30.36 -31.30 5.22
CA VAL A 237 31.77 -31.14 5.66
C VAL A 237 32.53 -32.47 5.56
N ASN A 238 31.81 -33.60 5.52
CA ASN A 238 32.38 -34.93 5.34
C ASN A 238 32.25 -35.37 3.87
N ILE A 239 33.12 -34.83 3.02
CA ILE A 239 33.29 -35.21 1.61
C ILE A 239 33.40 -36.74 1.46
N GLU A 240 34.01 -37.45 2.41
CA GLU A 240 34.15 -38.91 2.43
C GLU A 240 32.82 -39.67 2.63
N ARG A 241 31.85 -39.10 3.37
CA ARG A 241 30.54 -39.73 3.61
C ARG A 241 29.61 -39.65 2.39
N TYR A 242 29.87 -38.72 1.47
CA TYR A 242 29.07 -38.46 0.27
C TYR A 242 29.86 -38.67 -1.04
N GLY A 243 30.88 -39.54 -1.02
CA GLY A 243 31.56 -40.00 -2.22
C GLY A 243 32.44 -38.95 -2.93
N GLY A 244 32.94 -37.93 -2.22
CA GLY A 244 33.87 -36.96 -2.80
C GLY A 244 33.24 -35.67 -3.32
N ALA A 245 31.94 -35.46 -3.17
CA ALA A 245 31.19 -34.41 -3.87
C ALA A 245 30.64 -33.32 -2.93
N ALA A 246 30.88 -32.04 -3.26
CA ALA A 246 30.29 -30.88 -2.56
C ALA A 246 28.80 -30.62 -2.94
N LEU A 247 28.31 -31.29 -4.00
CA LEU A 247 26.95 -31.15 -4.52
C LEU A 247 26.23 -32.50 -4.47
N LEU A 248 25.04 -32.52 -3.90
CA LEU A 248 24.18 -33.69 -3.72
C LEU A 248 23.44 -34.06 -5.00
N ASP A 249 23.01 -33.06 -5.77
CA ASP A 249 22.33 -33.25 -7.05
C ASP A 249 23.00 -32.42 -8.16
N ARG A 250 23.84 -33.07 -8.95
CA ARG A 250 24.63 -32.48 -10.05
C ARG A 250 23.87 -32.19 -11.36
N PRO A 251 22.75 -32.86 -11.70
CA PRO A 251 21.95 -32.55 -12.89
C PRO A 251 21.47 -31.10 -12.93
N ILE A 252 21.02 -30.52 -11.81
CA ILE A 252 20.67 -29.10 -11.75
C ILE A 252 21.90 -28.25 -11.44
N THR A 253 22.19 -27.30 -12.31
CA THR A 253 23.25 -26.29 -12.11
C THR A 253 22.60 -24.98 -11.67
N LEU A 254 23.12 -24.36 -10.61
CA LEU A 254 22.68 -23.06 -10.11
C LEU A 254 23.89 -22.11 -10.10
N LEU A 255 23.74 -20.93 -10.70
CA LEU A 255 24.78 -19.90 -10.76
C LEU A 255 24.22 -18.53 -10.36
N LEU A 256 25.09 -17.66 -9.84
CA LEU A 256 24.77 -16.25 -9.63
C LEU A 256 25.29 -15.42 -10.80
N GLU A 257 24.39 -14.80 -11.53
CA GLU A 257 24.72 -13.94 -12.67
C GLU A 257 24.35 -12.48 -12.39
N PRO A 258 25.08 -11.49 -12.96
CA PRO A 258 24.66 -10.09 -12.94
C PRO A 258 23.30 -9.89 -13.60
N VAL A 259 22.57 -8.85 -13.18
CA VAL A 259 21.30 -8.43 -13.81
C VAL A 259 21.50 -7.05 -14.42
N PRO A 260 21.76 -6.95 -15.73
CA PRO A 260 21.83 -5.65 -16.41
C PRO A 260 20.47 -4.96 -16.32
N GLN A 261 20.44 -3.75 -15.76
CA GLN A 261 19.27 -2.87 -15.82
C GLN A 261 19.43 -1.95 -17.02
N ASP A 262 18.50 -2.04 -17.97
CA ASP A 262 18.52 -1.32 -19.24
C ASP A 262 17.38 -0.29 -19.37
N ALA A 263 16.54 -0.15 -18.33
CA ALA A 263 15.43 0.78 -18.33
C ALA A 263 15.29 1.55 -17.00
N PHE A 264 14.58 2.67 -17.06
CA PHE A 264 14.17 3.44 -15.89
C PHE A 264 12.75 3.99 -16.04
N TRP A 265 12.12 4.28 -14.92
CA TRP A 265 10.74 4.76 -14.87
C TRP A 265 10.71 6.25 -14.60
N VAL A 266 10.11 6.99 -15.53
CA VAL A 266 10.09 8.44 -15.53
C VAL A 266 9.17 8.94 -14.41
N LYS A 267 9.70 9.83 -13.57
CA LYS A 267 8.95 10.48 -12.50
C LYS A 267 7.83 11.33 -13.09
N ASP A 268 6.71 11.45 -12.38
CA ASP A 268 5.63 12.36 -12.74
C ASP A 268 4.98 12.07 -14.12
N SER A 269 5.09 10.82 -14.58
CA SER A 269 4.55 10.30 -15.84
C SER A 269 3.62 9.11 -15.58
N TRP A 270 2.77 8.79 -16.55
CA TRP A 270 1.74 7.77 -16.40
C TRP A 270 1.65 6.91 -17.65
N ALA A 271 1.51 5.59 -17.47
CA ALA A 271 1.31 4.66 -18.55
C ALA A 271 0.39 3.50 -18.15
N LEU A 272 -0.36 3.04 -19.14
CA LEU A 272 -1.10 1.78 -19.09
C LEU A 272 -0.26 0.73 -19.83
N TYR A 273 0.05 -0.36 -19.15
CA TYR A 273 0.73 -1.50 -19.73
C TYR A 273 -0.29 -2.56 -20.11
N VAL A 274 -0.15 -3.10 -21.32
CA VAL A 274 -1.05 -4.07 -21.92
C VAL A 274 -0.24 -5.26 -22.42
N ARG A 275 -0.71 -6.48 -22.14
CA ARG A 275 -0.21 -7.70 -22.78
C ARG A 275 -1.32 -8.73 -22.90
N GLU A 276 -1.18 -9.68 -23.82
CA GLU A 276 -2.06 -10.86 -23.84
C GLU A 276 -1.74 -11.77 -22.65
N VAL A 277 -2.75 -12.46 -22.12
CA VAL A 277 -2.52 -13.44 -21.06
C VAL A 277 -1.53 -14.52 -21.55
N GLY A 278 -0.40 -14.66 -20.84
CA GLY A 278 0.68 -15.59 -21.19
C GLY A 278 1.83 -14.98 -22.00
N ALA A 279 1.68 -13.76 -22.51
CA ALA A 279 2.78 -13.02 -23.15
C ALA A 279 3.84 -12.62 -22.11
N GLN A 280 5.11 -12.63 -22.52
CA GLN A 280 6.25 -12.36 -21.64
C GLN A 280 6.56 -10.86 -21.49
N THR A 281 6.13 -10.02 -22.43
CA THR A 281 6.51 -8.60 -22.48
C THR A 281 5.30 -7.70 -22.45
N TRP A 282 5.43 -6.55 -21.79
CA TRP A 282 4.41 -5.52 -21.78
C TRP A 282 4.57 -4.53 -22.93
N THR A 283 3.44 -4.17 -23.55
CA THR A 283 3.36 -3.00 -24.43
C THR A 283 2.85 -1.81 -23.62
N GLN A 284 3.55 -0.69 -23.72
CA GLN A 284 3.21 0.52 -22.99
C GLN A 284 2.35 1.47 -23.83
N ARG A 285 1.28 1.99 -23.24
CA ARG A 285 0.47 3.10 -23.73
C ARG A 285 0.57 4.31 -22.81
N ASN A 286 1.00 5.45 -23.33
CA ASN A 286 1.14 6.65 -22.51
C ASN A 286 -0.24 7.21 -22.13
N ILE A 287 -0.40 7.53 -20.85
CA ILE A 287 -1.56 8.28 -20.34
C ILE A 287 -1.15 9.75 -20.30
N PRO A 288 -1.95 10.69 -20.85
CA PRO A 288 -1.63 12.11 -20.79
C PRO A 288 -1.33 12.58 -19.36
N SER A 289 -0.08 12.96 -19.12
CA SER A 289 0.39 13.57 -17.88
C SER A 289 0.41 15.09 -18.03
N GLY A 290 -0.22 15.82 -17.11
CA GLY A 290 -0.16 17.28 -17.04
C GLY A 290 -1.54 17.95 -17.10
N GLY A 291 -1.90 18.64 -16.02
CA GLY A 291 -3.02 19.57 -15.96
C GLY A 291 -2.54 20.98 -16.28
N GLY A 292 -2.43 21.33 -17.56
CA GLY A 292 -2.13 22.71 -17.95
C GLY A 292 -3.39 23.59 -17.89
N TRP A 293 -3.21 24.92 -17.99
CA TRP A 293 -4.33 25.88 -18.16
C TRP A 293 -5.28 25.56 -19.34
N PHE A 294 -4.84 24.71 -20.29
CA PHE A 294 -5.58 24.36 -21.51
C PHE A 294 -5.67 22.84 -21.80
N GLY A 295 -5.22 21.97 -20.90
CA GLY A 295 -5.24 20.51 -21.13
C GLY A 295 -5.45 19.75 -19.83
N ARG A 296 -6.42 18.82 -19.84
CA ARG A 296 -6.63 17.87 -18.73
C ARG A 296 -5.75 16.64 -18.97
N GLY A 297 -4.85 16.38 -18.03
CA GLY A 297 -4.17 15.10 -17.86
C GLY A 297 -4.66 14.40 -16.60
N LEU A 298 -4.02 13.30 -16.23
CA LEU A 298 -4.35 12.61 -14.98
C LEU A 298 -4.14 13.55 -13.78
N PRO A 299 -5.11 13.68 -12.85
CA PRO A 299 -4.96 14.55 -11.67
C PRO A 299 -3.77 14.12 -10.80
N ARG A 300 -3.25 15.05 -9.99
CA ARG A 300 -2.08 14.79 -9.12
C ARG A 300 -2.44 14.85 -7.65
N TYR A 301 -3.30 15.80 -7.27
CA TYR A 301 -3.54 16.14 -5.88
C TYR A 301 -4.92 15.77 -5.38
N ASN A 302 -5.94 15.79 -6.25
CA ASN A 302 -7.32 15.53 -5.89
C ASN A 302 -7.86 14.27 -6.56
N ASP A 303 -8.78 13.61 -5.87
CA ASP A 303 -9.55 12.47 -6.37
C ASP A 303 -10.59 12.94 -7.41
N SER A 304 -10.83 12.14 -8.45
CA SER A 304 -11.78 12.40 -9.54
C SER A 304 -12.51 11.11 -9.93
N PHE A 305 -13.83 11.08 -9.83
CA PHE A 305 -14.64 9.93 -10.21
C PHE A 305 -16.08 10.34 -10.52
N GLY A 306 -16.69 9.67 -11.52
CA GLY A 306 -17.97 10.10 -12.09
C GLY A 306 -19.18 9.75 -11.24
N ALA A 307 -19.32 8.50 -10.81
CA ALA A 307 -20.47 8.05 -10.03
C ALA A 307 -20.09 7.83 -8.55
N THR A 308 -20.95 8.25 -7.63
CA THR A 308 -20.76 7.97 -6.19
C THR A 308 -20.66 6.48 -5.89
N ASP A 309 -21.31 5.66 -6.71
CA ASP A 309 -21.28 4.20 -6.60
C ASP A 309 -19.96 3.58 -7.12
N ASP A 310 -19.07 4.35 -7.76
CA ASP A 310 -17.77 3.83 -8.20
C ASP A 310 -16.81 3.54 -7.05
N VAL A 311 -17.08 4.12 -5.87
CA VAL A 311 -16.26 4.02 -4.66
C VAL A 311 -17.13 3.62 -3.47
N TRP A 312 -16.52 3.01 -2.45
CA TRP A 312 -17.22 2.80 -1.18
C TRP A 312 -17.43 4.12 -0.45
N PRO A 313 -18.64 4.37 0.12
CA PRO A 313 -18.87 5.55 0.91
C PRO A 313 -17.99 5.51 2.16
N VAL A 314 -17.48 6.68 2.54
CA VAL A 314 -16.66 6.88 3.73
C VAL A 314 -17.53 7.60 4.76
N GLU A 315 -17.73 7.00 5.92
CA GLU A 315 -18.56 7.56 6.98
C GLU A 315 -17.98 8.90 7.47
N GLY A 316 -18.79 9.96 7.46
CA GLY A 316 -18.37 11.30 7.88
C GLY A 316 -17.56 12.10 6.85
N ALA A 317 -17.29 11.57 5.65
CA ALA A 317 -16.62 12.29 4.58
C ALA A 317 -17.57 12.55 3.39
N ASP A 318 -17.48 13.75 2.81
CA ASP A 318 -18.20 14.09 1.59
C ASP A 318 -17.61 13.30 0.42
N SER A 319 -18.33 12.26 0.00
CA SER A 319 -18.00 11.37 -1.12
C SER A 319 -18.76 11.72 -2.38
N SER A 320 -19.36 12.92 -2.45
CA SER A 320 -20.02 13.41 -3.66
C SER A 320 -19.04 13.40 -4.84
N GLY A 321 -19.48 12.80 -5.94
CA GLY A 321 -18.68 12.60 -7.14
C GLY A 321 -17.95 13.88 -7.56
N THR A 322 -16.64 13.75 -7.75
CA THR A 322 -15.76 14.88 -8.03
C THR A 322 -15.45 14.91 -9.52
N ASP A 323 -15.66 16.08 -10.16
CA ASP A 323 -15.44 16.37 -11.60
C ASP A 323 -14.97 15.17 -12.42
N ALA A 324 -15.88 14.52 -13.15
CA ALA A 324 -15.53 13.35 -13.96
C ALA A 324 -14.35 13.67 -14.89
N ILE A 325 -13.35 12.79 -14.90
CA ILE A 325 -12.28 12.80 -15.90
C ILE A 325 -12.64 11.89 -17.04
N ASP A 326 -12.12 12.23 -18.21
CA ASP A 326 -12.32 11.46 -19.41
C ASP A 326 -11.10 11.65 -20.31
N LEU A 327 -10.11 10.79 -20.13
CA LEU A 327 -8.79 10.91 -20.76
C LEU A 327 -8.57 9.76 -21.74
N SER A 328 -8.43 10.07 -23.02
CA SER A 328 -8.03 9.08 -24.02
C SER A 328 -6.58 8.63 -23.79
N VAL A 329 -6.40 7.31 -23.67
CA VAL A 329 -5.07 6.69 -23.60
C VAL A 329 -4.51 6.55 -25.02
N HIS A 330 -3.20 6.81 -25.20
CA HIS A 330 -2.58 6.71 -26.52
C HIS A 330 -2.73 5.28 -27.08
N ARG A 331 -3.02 5.17 -28.38
CA ARG A 331 -3.03 3.88 -29.07
C ARG A 331 -1.59 3.37 -29.25
N ALA A 332 -1.44 2.06 -29.17
CA ALA A 332 -0.21 1.35 -29.50
C ALA A 332 -0.55 0.08 -30.30
N ASP A 333 0.45 -0.51 -30.92
CA ASP A 333 0.35 -1.79 -31.62
C ASP A 333 0.41 -2.93 -30.59
N ASP A 334 -0.75 -3.28 -30.04
CA ASP A 334 -0.92 -4.31 -29.01
C ASP A 334 -2.30 -4.97 -29.08
N ALA A 335 -2.58 -5.86 -28.12
CA ALA A 335 -3.83 -6.61 -28.02
C ALA A 335 -5.10 -5.77 -27.84
N LEU A 336 -4.99 -4.45 -27.64
CA LEU A 336 -6.08 -3.50 -27.57
C LEU A 336 -6.05 -2.47 -28.72
N GLY A 337 -5.31 -2.73 -29.81
CA GLY A 337 -5.11 -1.79 -30.91
C GLY A 337 -6.41 -1.26 -31.55
N ASP A 338 -7.45 -2.09 -31.53
CA ASP A 338 -8.80 -1.84 -32.04
C ASP A 338 -9.82 -1.39 -30.96
N VAL A 339 -9.39 -1.33 -29.70
CA VAL A 339 -10.23 -0.98 -28.54
C VAL A 339 -10.00 0.49 -28.15
N ASP A 340 -11.08 1.26 -27.96
CA ASP A 340 -10.97 2.60 -27.38
C ASP A 340 -10.72 2.50 -25.88
N VAL A 341 -9.64 3.10 -25.40
CA VAL A 341 -9.20 3.00 -24.00
C VAL A 341 -9.18 4.38 -23.38
N ARG A 342 -9.93 4.54 -22.29
CA ARG A 342 -10.11 5.82 -21.60
C ARG A 342 -9.87 5.66 -20.11
N VAL A 343 -9.36 6.70 -19.45
CA VAL A 343 -9.33 6.80 -17.98
C VAL A 343 -10.50 7.68 -17.54
N THR A 344 -11.41 7.09 -16.76
CA THR A 344 -12.67 7.71 -16.33
C THR A 344 -12.72 8.01 -14.83
N GLY A 345 -11.69 7.61 -14.08
CA GLY A 345 -11.55 7.88 -12.66
C GLY A 345 -10.10 7.81 -12.19
N TYR A 346 -9.78 8.55 -11.15
CA TYR A 346 -8.50 8.61 -10.49
C TYR A 346 -8.70 8.80 -8.99
N LEU A 347 -8.08 7.93 -8.20
CA LEU A 347 -7.97 8.09 -6.76
C LEU A 347 -6.50 8.26 -6.43
N ARG A 348 -6.16 9.31 -5.69
CA ARG A 348 -4.81 9.55 -5.21
C ARG A 348 -4.41 8.56 -4.14
N TYR A 349 -5.35 8.22 -3.26
CA TYR A 349 -5.13 7.30 -2.15
C TYR A 349 -6.40 6.51 -1.88
N GLY A 350 -6.45 5.30 -2.42
CA GLY A 350 -7.56 4.38 -2.22
C GLY A 350 -7.10 2.95 -1.98
N GLU A 351 -7.99 2.16 -1.39
CA GLU A 351 -7.77 0.74 -1.14
C GLU A 351 -8.93 -0.06 -1.72
N MET A 352 -8.61 -1.10 -2.50
CA MET A 352 -9.64 -2.01 -3.00
C MET A 352 -10.22 -2.81 -1.84
N GLN A 353 -11.53 -2.75 -1.65
CA GLN A 353 -12.23 -3.55 -0.66
C GLN A 353 -13.33 -4.36 -1.32
N SER A 354 -13.40 -5.63 -0.96
CA SER A 354 -14.52 -6.50 -1.29
C SER A 354 -15.53 -6.42 -0.14
N ARG A 355 -16.75 -5.99 -0.45
CA ARG A 355 -17.86 -5.98 0.50
C ARG A 355 -19.03 -6.75 -0.08
N ARG A 356 -19.75 -7.45 0.79
CA ARG A 356 -20.99 -8.10 0.43
C ARG A 356 -22.09 -7.06 0.42
N VAL A 357 -22.83 -7.00 -0.67
CA VAL A 357 -23.94 -6.06 -0.85
C VAL A 357 -25.19 -6.80 -1.32
N PRO A 358 -26.38 -6.29 -1.00
CA PRO A 358 -27.62 -6.81 -1.54
C PRO A 358 -27.57 -6.93 -3.07
N SER A 359 -28.04 -8.04 -3.61
CA SER A 359 -28.12 -8.26 -5.05
C SER A 359 -29.40 -9.02 -5.39
N ALA A 360 -30.13 -8.55 -6.41
CA ALA A 360 -31.27 -9.27 -6.96
C ALA A 360 -30.84 -10.26 -8.07
N ASP A 361 -29.71 -9.99 -8.73
CA ASP A 361 -29.28 -10.70 -9.93
C ASP A 361 -28.36 -11.90 -9.63
N VAL A 362 -27.70 -11.89 -8.47
CA VAL A 362 -26.77 -12.94 -8.04
C VAL A 362 -27.40 -13.73 -6.91
N ALA A 363 -27.65 -15.01 -7.14
CA ALA A 363 -28.02 -15.95 -6.08
C ALA A 363 -26.82 -16.21 -5.16
N GLY A 364 -26.59 -15.32 -4.20
CA GLY A 364 -25.60 -15.51 -3.14
C GLY A 364 -26.23 -15.52 -1.75
N SER A 365 -25.37 -15.59 -0.73
CA SER A 365 -25.79 -15.73 0.67
C SER A 365 -26.81 -14.67 1.07
N PRO A 366 -27.89 -15.01 1.79
CA PRO A 366 -28.71 -14.04 2.50
C PRO A 366 -27.83 -13.16 3.39
N LEU A 367 -28.23 -11.89 3.55
CA LEU A 367 -27.48 -10.86 4.28
C LEU A 367 -28.38 -10.12 5.27
N VAL A 368 -27.84 -9.83 6.46
CA VAL A 368 -28.41 -8.86 7.40
C VAL A 368 -27.34 -7.88 7.88
N ASP A 369 -27.72 -6.60 7.96
CA ASP A 369 -26.94 -5.56 8.65
C ASP A 369 -27.65 -5.21 9.95
N VAL A 370 -26.90 -5.21 11.06
CA VAL A 370 -27.43 -5.07 12.41
C VAL A 370 -26.66 -3.99 13.16
N ALA A 371 -27.38 -3.04 13.75
CA ALA A 371 -26.81 -2.07 14.68
C ALA A 371 -27.16 -2.44 16.12
N MET A 372 -26.16 -2.45 16.99
CA MET A 372 -26.28 -2.67 18.43
C MET A 372 -26.00 -1.35 19.15
N ALA A 373 -27.06 -0.73 19.68
CA ALA A 373 -26.98 0.51 20.44
C ALA A 373 -26.92 0.21 21.94
N MET A 374 -25.96 0.82 22.63
CA MET A 374 -25.76 0.73 24.07
C MET A 374 -26.34 1.98 24.76
N SER A 375 -26.69 1.85 26.04
CA SER A 375 -27.24 2.95 26.86
C SER A 375 -26.31 4.15 27.05
N ASP A 376 -25.01 3.97 26.83
CA ASP A 376 -24.00 5.03 26.86
C ASP A 376 -23.87 5.82 25.54
N GLY A 377 -24.74 5.52 24.56
CA GLY A 377 -24.78 6.18 23.26
C GLY A 377 -23.86 5.55 22.21
N ARG A 378 -23.04 4.55 22.55
CA ARG A 378 -22.24 3.82 21.55
C ARG A 378 -23.12 2.96 20.66
N VAL A 379 -22.79 2.91 19.38
CA VAL A 379 -23.46 2.05 18.39
C VAL A 379 -22.39 1.21 17.67
N PHE A 380 -22.56 -0.11 17.67
CA PHE A 380 -21.73 -1.05 16.92
C PHE A 380 -22.52 -1.58 15.73
N ARG A 381 -21.91 -1.72 14.56
CA ARG A 381 -22.57 -2.28 13.37
C ARG A 381 -21.91 -3.59 12.94
N TYR A 382 -22.73 -4.55 12.56
CA TYR A 382 -22.31 -5.88 12.14
C TYR A 382 -23.02 -6.26 10.85
N GLN A 383 -22.29 -6.87 9.92
CA GLN A 383 -22.82 -7.49 8.72
C GLN A 383 -22.69 -9.01 8.87
N LEU A 384 -23.77 -9.75 8.62
CA LEU A 384 -23.81 -11.21 8.77
C LEU A 384 -24.35 -11.87 7.50
N ALA A 385 -23.73 -12.96 7.08
CA ALA A 385 -24.12 -13.72 5.89
C ALA A 385 -24.39 -15.19 6.23
N ALA A 386 -25.63 -15.66 6.01
CA ALA A 386 -26.10 -16.93 6.56
C ALA A 386 -25.33 -18.18 6.06
N TRP A 387 -24.86 -18.17 4.82
CA TRP A 387 -24.20 -19.33 4.20
C TRP A 387 -22.68 -19.27 4.24
N GLU A 388 -22.10 -18.20 4.80
CA GLU A 388 -20.66 -17.96 4.80
C GLU A 388 -20.08 -18.20 6.20
N PRO A 389 -19.34 -19.30 6.45
CA PRO A 389 -18.95 -19.67 7.81
C PRO A 389 -18.22 -18.58 8.60
N ALA A 390 -17.39 -17.77 7.93
CA ALA A 390 -16.63 -16.68 8.54
C ALA A 390 -17.48 -15.43 8.83
N GLU A 391 -18.58 -15.23 8.11
CA GLU A 391 -19.46 -14.05 8.22
C GLU A 391 -20.80 -14.39 8.87
N ARG A 392 -21.10 -15.67 9.10
CA ARG A 392 -22.35 -16.16 9.69
C ARG A 392 -22.55 -15.68 11.13
N SER A 393 -21.46 -15.42 11.85
CA SER A 393 -21.50 -15.02 13.25
C SER A 393 -20.42 -14.02 13.63
N GLN A 394 -20.73 -13.18 14.61
CA GLN A 394 -19.85 -12.17 15.21
C GLN A 394 -19.81 -12.36 16.74
N LEU A 395 -18.97 -11.58 17.42
CA LEU A 395 -18.86 -11.59 18.88
C LEU A 395 -18.57 -13.00 19.43
N GLU A 396 -17.57 -13.67 18.84
CA GLU A 396 -17.18 -15.05 19.20
C GLU A 396 -18.32 -16.08 19.07
N GLY A 397 -19.25 -15.84 18.14
CA GLY A 397 -20.38 -16.73 17.87
C GLY A 397 -21.66 -16.39 18.63
N ARG A 398 -21.67 -15.34 19.45
CA ARG A 398 -22.85 -14.96 20.26
C ARG A 398 -23.95 -14.30 19.43
N LEU A 399 -23.57 -13.60 18.37
CA LEU A 399 -24.48 -12.98 17.40
C LEU A 399 -24.38 -13.75 16.09
N ALA A 400 -25.48 -14.31 15.59
CA ALA A 400 -25.47 -15.12 14.38
C ALA A 400 -26.65 -14.82 13.45
N PHE A 401 -26.49 -15.19 12.18
CA PHE A 401 -27.56 -15.22 11.19
C PHE A 401 -27.65 -16.60 10.55
N GLU A 402 -28.81 -17.24 10.62
CA GLU A 402 -29.05 -18.56 10.03
C GLU A 402 -30.16 -18.52 8.98
N TRP A 403 -29.99 -19.35 7.94
CA TRP A 403 -31.01 -19.56 6.93
C TRP A 403 -31.66 -20.93 7.15
N LEU A 404 -32.98 -20.93 7.37
CA LEU A 404 -33.73 -22.14 7.71
C LEU A 404 -34.59 -22.56 6.53
N GLU A 405 -34.38 -23.79 6.06
CA GLU A 405 -35.14 -24.37 4.95
C GLU A 405 -36.45 -25.02 5.42
N ARG A 406 -36.48 -25.57 6.64
CA ARG A 406 -37.65 -26.30 7.16
C ARG A 406 -38.10 -25.75 8.51
N PRO A 407 -39.42 -25.73 8.80
CA PRO A 407 -39.94 -25.31 10.11
C PRO A 407 -39.37 -26.09 11.30
N ALA A 408 -39.02 -27.36 11.11
CA ALA A 408 -38.40 -28.17 12.17
C ALA A 408 -37.02 -27.65 12.59
N ASP A 409 -36.29 -26.98 11.69
CA ASP A 409 -34.96 -26.44 11.99
C ASP A 409 -35.06 -25.23 12.97
N LEU A 410 -36.19 -24.52 12.96
CA LEU A 410 -36.48 -23.44 13.91
C LEU A 410 -36.68 -23.99 15.33
N GLU A 411 -37.36 -25.14 15.49
CA GLU A 411 -37.50 -25.79 16.80
C GLU A 411 -36.15 -26.27 17.34
N LEU A 412 -35.29 -26.80 16.48
CA LEU A 412 -33.92 -27.18 16.86
C LEU A 412 -33.11 -25.95 17.30
N LEU A 413 -33.27 -24.80 16.65
CA LEU A 413 -32.62 -23.57 17.08
C LEU A 413 -33.16 -23.07 18.43
N ARG A 414 -34.49 -23.13 18.66
CA ARG A 414 -35.07 -22.79 19.97
C ARG A 414 -34.51 -23.68 21.07
N ALA A 415 -34.36 -24.98 20.81
CA ALA A 415 -33.75 -25.92 21.74
C ALA A 415 -32.26 -25.61 21.97
N ARG A 416 -31.51 -25.15 20.96
CA ARG A 416 -30.11 -24.68 21.12
C ARG A 416 -30.01 -23.41 21.98
N LEU A 417 -30.93 -22.47 21.80
CA LEU A 417 -30.94 -21.20 22.56
C LEU A 417 -31.45 -21.38 24.00
N ALA A 418 -32.18 -22.45 24.27
CA ALA A 418 -32.65 -22.81 25.60
C ALA A 418 -31.47 -22.86 26.59
N PRO A 419 -31.71 -22.50 27.86
CA PRO A 419 -30.68 -22.57 28.88
C PRO A 419 -30.22 -24.02 29.03
N GLY A 420 -28.93 -24.19 29.36
CA GLY A 420 -28.39 -25.54 29.58
C GLY A 420 -29.14 -26.22 30.72
N GLU A 421 -29.33 -27.53 30.61
CA GLU A 421 -30.03 -28.33 31.60
C GLU A 421 -29.09 -29.37 32.18
N LEU A 422 -29.17 -29.56 33.49
CA LEU A 422 -28.52 -30.65 34.18
C LEU A 422 -29.58 -31.54 34.81
N THR A 423 -29.68 -32.78 34.33
CA THR A 423 -30.58 -33.78 34.89
C THR A 423 -29.83 -34.60 35.94
N PHE A 424 -30.40 -34.67 37.14
CA PHE A 424 -29.97 -35.55 38.21
C PHE A 424 -30.93 -36.73 38.32
N THR A 425 -30.43 -37.95 38.21
CA THR A 425 -31.22 -39.18 38.37
C THR A 425 -30.63 -40.00 39.50
N VAL A 426 -31.34 -40.10 40.63
CA VAL A 426 -30.95 -40.95 41.76
C VAL A 426 -31.53 -42.34 41.55
N LEU A 427 -30.71 -43.37 41.68
CA LEU A 427 -31.12 -44.76 41.47
C LEU A 427 -31.67 -45.38 42.77
N SER A 428 -32.63 -46.28 42.64
CA SER A 428 -33.14 -47.07 43.77
C SER A 428 -32.04 -47.95 44.36
N ALA A 429 -32.09 -48.21 45.68
CA ALA A 429 -31.09 -49.01 46.40
C ALA A 429 -30.96 -50.46 45.87
N ASP A 430 -32.00 -50.97 45.21
CA ASP A 430 -32.03 -52.30 44.57
C ASP A 430 -31.63 -52.28 43.08
N GLY A 431 -31.28 -51.10 42.53
CA GLY A 431 -30.89 -50.92 41.14
C GLY A 431 -32.02 -51.16 40.12
N SER A 432 -33.28 -51.28 40.57
CA SER A 432 -34.44 -51.63 39.72
C SER A 432 -34.87 -50.52 38.75
N GLY A 433 -34.31 -49.31 38.89
CA GLY A 433 -34.61 -48.16 38.02
C GLY A 433 -34.35 -46.81 38.71
N PRO A 434 -34.70 -45.70 38.04
CA PRO A 434 -34.62 -44.37 38.62
C PRO A 434 -35.62 -44.25 39.79
N TYR A 435 -35.12 -43.86 40.96
CA TYR A 435 -35.94 -43.56 42.14
C TYR A 435 -36.53 -42.15 42.04
N GLN A 436 -35.72 -41.16 41.66
CA GLN A 436 -36.18 -39.79 41.43
C GLN A 436 -35.31 -39.06 40.40
N GLU A 437 -35.94 -38.18 39.63
CA GLU A 437 -35.27 -37.33 38.64
C GLU A 437 -35.60 -35.86 38.88
N VAL A 438 -34.59 -34.99 38.85
CA VAL A 438 -34.72 -33.54 38.94
C VAL A 438 -33.92 -32.89 37.81
N VAL A 439 -34.55 -31.98 37.08
CA VAL A 439 -33.89 -31.17 36.05
C VAL A 439 -33.59 -29.80 36.63
N ALA A 440 -32.33 -29.39 36.58
CA ALA A 440 -31.87 -28.08 37.00
C ALA A 440 -31.50 -27.23 35.80
N VAL A 441 -32.11 -26.05 35.70
CA VAL A 441 -31.79 -25.06 34.67
C VAL A 441 -30.52 -24.31 35.08
N LEU A 442 -29.54 -24.28 34.19
CA LEU A 442 -28.23 -23.69 34.45
C LEU A 442 -28.21 -22.19 34.15
N ASN A 443 -27.49 -21.46 35.00
CA ASN A 443 -27.03 -20.11 34.72
C ASN A 443 -25.52 -20.17 34.43
N GLU A 444 -25.04 -19.47 33.40
CA GLU A 444 -23.63 -19.49 32.96
C GLU A 444 -22.67 -19.08 34.10
N LEU A 445 -23.11 -18.20 35.00
CA LEU A 445 -22.32 -17.70 36.13
C LEU A 445 -22.33 -18.64 37.36
N GLY A 446 -23.16 -19.68 37.38
CA GLY A 446 -23.38 -20.52 38.56
C GLY A 446 -24.15 -19.80 39.68
N GLU A 447 -24.32 -20.49 40.81
CA GLU A 447 -24.91 -19.92 42.01
C GLU A 447 -23.84 -19.22 42.86
N PRO A 448 -24.16 -18.11 43.54
CA PRO A 448 -23.22 -17.43 44.43
C PRO A 448 -22.66 -18.38 45.50
N ASP A 449 -21.37 -18.24 45.81
CA ASP A 449 -20.72 -19.00 46.88
C ASP A 449 -21.50 -18.86 48.20
N GLY A 450 -21.84 -20.00 48.81
CA GLY A 450 -22.64 -20.04 50.05
C GLY A 450 -24.16 -20.17 49.84
N SER A 451 -24.64 -20.25 48.58
CA SER A 451 -26.05 -20.56 48.29
C SER A 451 -26.49 -21.87 48.94
N PRO A 452 -27.73 -21.99 49.43
CA PRO A 452 -28.21 -23.22 50.06
C PRO A 452 -28.28 -24.36 49.05
N PHE A 453 -27.96 -25.58 49.47
CA PHE A 453 -28.14 -26.76 48.63
C PHE A 453 -29.64 -27.02 48.38
N LYS A 454 -29.97 -27.37 47.14
CA LYS A 454 -31.33 -27.69 46.69
C LYS A 454 -31.56 -29.20 46.77
N PRO A 455 -32.68 -29.67 47.33
CA PRO A 455 -32.96 -31.10 47.42
C PRO A 455 -33.23 -31.72 46.05
N ILE A 456 -32.75 -32.94 45.85
CA ILE A 456 -33.16 -33.83 44.75
C ILE A 456 -34.34 -34.64 45.28
N GLY A 457 -35.49 -33.98 45.35
CA GLY A 457 -36.70 -34.50 45.97
C GLY A 457 -36.49 -35.09 47.36
N ASP A 458 -36.98 -36.31 47.60
CA ASP A 458 -37.00 -36.94 48.94
C ASP A 458 -35.84 -37.95 49.12
N THR A 459 -34.86 -37.94 48.21
CA THR A 459 -33.77 -38.93 48.15
C THR A 459 -32.67 -38.75 49.21
N GLY A 460 -32.69 -37.62 49.92
CA GLY A 460 -31.60 -37.21 50.82
C GLY A 460 -30.39 -36.59 50.10
N PHE A 461 -30.30 -36.67 48.78
CA PHE A 461 -29.29 -35.92 48.02
C PHE A 461 -29.70 -34.46 47.85
N THR A 462 -28.72 -33.56 47.93
CA THR A 462 -28.91 -32.15 47.61
C THR A 462 -27.79 -31.65 46.69
N TYR A 463 -28.03 -30.60 45.92
CA TYR A 463 -27.06 -30.07 44.94
C TYR A 463 -26.94 -28.55 44.99
N ARG A 464 -25.79 -28.04 44.55
CA ARG A 464 -25.51 -26.63 44.29
C ARG A 464 -24.78 -26.49 42.97
N LEU A 465 -25.23 -25.59 42.11
CA LEU A 465 -24.67 -25.41 40.77
C LEU A 465 -23.54 -24.39 40.78
N GLY A 466 -22.40 -24.78 40.23
CA GLY A 466 -21.28 -23.90 39.91
C GLY A 466 -21.35 -23.36 38.47
N PRO A 467 -20.32 -22.61 38.03
CA PRO A 467 -20.27 -22.06 36.69
C PRO A 467 -20.19 -23.15 35.62
N ALA A 468 -20.74 -22.85 34.44
CA ALA A 468 -20.65 -23.70 33.26
C ALA A 468 -19.60 -23.14 32.29
N ILE A 469 -18.80 -24.03 31.70
CA ILE A 469 -17.76 -23.70 30.71
C ILE A 469 -18.08 -24.45 29.43
N GLY A 470 -18.35 -23.71 28.35
CA GLY A 470 -18.70 -24.28 27.05
C GLY A 470 -17.52 -24.40 26.09
N GLY A 471 -17.44 -25.50 25.35
CA GLY A 471 -16.53 -25.65 24.20
C GLY A 471 -15.04 -25.72 24.56
N LEU A 472 -14.70 -26.36 25.69
CA LEU A 472 -13.32 -26.62 26.08
C LEU A 472 -12.71 -27.69 25.17
N ALA A 473 -11.53 -27.42 24.59
CA ALA A 473 -10.82 -28.41 23.78
C ALA A 473 -10.37 -29.58 24.65
N VAL A 474 -10.86 -30.79 24.34
CA VAL A 474 -10.52 -32.04 25.04
C VAL A 474 -9.67 -32.99 24.17
N GLY A 475 -9.47 -32.64 22.89
CA GLY A 475 -8.59 -33.34 21.96
C GLY A 475 -8.56 -32.67 20.57
N PRO A 476 -7.77 -33.16 19.60
CA PRO A 476 -7.76 -32.64 18.24
C PRO A 476 -9.15 -32.70 17.61
N GLY A 477 -9.77 -31.54 17.35
CA GLY A 477 -11.13 -31.46 16.80
C GLY A 477 -12.26 -31.85 17.75
N GLN A 478 -11.97 -32.11 19.02
CA GLN A 478 -12.98 -32.45 20.04
C GLN A 478 -13.09 -31.33 21.08
N SER A 479 -14.31 -30.82 21.26
CA SER A 479 -14.65 -29.87 22.31
C SER A 479 -15.79 -30.41 23.17
N ALA A 480 -15.71 -30.22 24.48
CA ALA A 480 -16.74 -30.60 25.42
C ALA A 480 -17.13 -29.44 26.34
N SER A 481 -18.35 -29.48 26.86
CA SER A 481 -18.84 -28.49 27.83
C SER A 481 -18.88 -29.12 29.20
N PHE A 482 -18.53 -28.35 30.23
CA PHE A 482 -18.47 -28.80 31.62
C PHE A 482 -19.31 -27.90 32.53
N VAL A 483 -19.93 -28.48 33.54
CA VAL A 483 -20.54 -27.74 34.65
C VAL A 483 -20.02 -28.29 35.97
N ALA A 484 -19.60 -27.39 36.86
CA ALA A 484 -19.24 -27.75 38.21
C ALA A 484 -20.50 -27.90 39.07
N VAL A 485 -20.57 -28.95 39.88
CA VAL A 485 -21.71 -29.24 40.76
C VAL A 485 -21.17 -29.68 42.09
N GLU A 486 -21.70 -29.11 43.17
CA GLU A 486 -21.47 -29.66 44.51
C GLU A 486 -22.68 -30.50 44.89
N LEU A 487 -22.47 -31.77 45.22
CA LEU A 487 -23.47 -32.74 45.62
C LEU A 487 -23.28 -33.06 47.10
N GLN A 488 -24.32 -32.92 47.92
CA GLN A 488 -24.32 -33.44 49.27
C GLN A 488 -25.08 -34.78 49.30
N THR A 489 -24.43 -35.82 49.80
CA THR A 489 -25.01 -37.16 49.94
C THR A 489 -26.00 -37.22 51.12
N PRO A 490 -26.86 -38.25 51.19
CA PRO A 490 -27.73 -38.47 52.36
C PRO A 490 -26.95 -38.62 53.67
N GLU A 491 -25.69 -39.07 53.59
CA GLU A 491 -24.79 -39.22 54.73
C GLU A 491 -24.11 -37.91 55.15
N GLY A 492 -24.34 -36.81 54.41
CA GLY A 492 -23.83 -35.47 54.70
C GLY A 492 -22.47 -35.14 54.07
N GLU A 493 -21.86 -36.06 53.30
CA GLU A 493 -20.61 -35.81 52.57
C GLU A 493 -20.84 -34.89 51.36
N VAL A 494 -19.98 -33.89 51.15
CA VAL A 494 -20.01 -33.00 49.97
C VAL A 494 -18.99 -33.44 48.93
N ILE A 495 -19.47 -33.74 47.73
CA ILE A 495 -18.71 -34.18 46.55
C ILE A 495 -18.72 -33.06 45.52
N ARG A 496 -17.56 -32.72 44.94
CA ARG A 496 -17.47 -31.78 43.81
C ARG A 496 -17.42 -32.54 42.50
N ARG A 497 -18.54 -32.59 41.77
CA ARG A 497 -18.64 -33.23 40.46
C ARG A 497 -18.38 -32.23 39.35
N ALA A 498 -17.51 -32.56 38.40
CA ALA A 498 -17.43 -31.88 37.10
C ALA A 498 -18.22 -32.72 36.10
N VAL A 499 -19.43 -32.27 35.74
CA VAL A 499 -20.31 -32.97 34.79
C VAL A 499 -19.96 -32.51 33.38
N CYS A 500 -19.60 -33.45 32.53
CA CYS A 500 -19.29 -33.20 31.12
C CYS A 500 -20.51 -33.49 30.24
N SER A 501 -20.65 -32.75 29.13
CA SER A 501 -21.65 -33.03 28.09
C SER A 501 -21.47 -34.41 27.45
N ASP A 502 -20.25 -34.96 27.48
CA ASP A 502 -19.98 -36.37 27.26
C ASP A 502 -19.85 -37.08 28.62
N PRO A 503 -20.80 -37.95 29.01
CA PRO A 503 -20.81 -38.62 30.31
C PRO A 503 -19.52 -39.38 30.64
N ALA A 504 -18.75 -39.82 29.64
CA ALA A 504 -17.50 -40.56 29.84
C ALA A 504 -16.40 -39.74 30.54
N PHE A 505 -16.48 -38.40 30.46
CA PHE A 505 -15.51 -37.49 31.08
C PHE A 505 -16.03 -36.83 32.37
N THR A 506 -17.18 -37.27 32.88
CA THR A 506 -17.69 -36.79 34.17
C THR A 506 -16.88 -37.38 35.32
N ILE A 507 -16.45 -36.53 36.27
CA ILE A 507 -15.57 -36.94 37.38
C ILE A 507 -16.03 -36.35 38.71
N ASP A 508 -15.82 -37.11 39.79
CA ASP A 508 -15.97 -36.63 41.16
C ASP A 508 -14.61 -36.25 41.75
N ARG A 509 -14.55 -35.11 42.44
CA ARG A 509 -13.40 -34.66 43.19
C ARG A 509 -13.69 -34.70 44.69
N HIS A 510 -12.88 -35.48 45.40
CA HIS A 510 -12.80 -35.48 46.85
C HIS A 510 -11.49 -34.76 47.24
N GLY A 511 -11.59 -33.55 47.78
CA GLY A 511 -10.41 -32.74 48.17
C GLY A 511 -9.65 -32.07 47.01
N VAL A 512 -8.38 -31.69 47.24
CA VAL A 512 -7.59 -30.81 46.34
C VAL A 512 -6.86 -31.56 45.21
N THR A 513 -6.60 -32.87 45.36
CA THR A 513 -5.69 -33.61 44.45
C THR A 513 -6.21 -34.96 43.94
N GLY A 514 -7.45 -35.36 44.24
CA GLY A 514 -8.02 -36.64 43.80
C GLY A 514 -9.20 -36.48 42.83
N GLY A 515 -9.10 -37.07 41.64
CA GLY A 515 -10.24 -37.35 40.75
C GLY A 515 -10.63 -38.82 40.85
N GLY A 516 -11.89 -39.11 41.17
CA GLY A 516 -12.45 -40.45 41.32
C GLY A 516 -13.60 -40.70 40.34
N LYS A 517 -14.03 -41.97 40.26
CA LYS A 517 -15.24 -42.33 39.51
C LYS A 517 -16.46 -41.65 40.15
N PRO A 518 -17.43 -41.17 39.35
CA PRO A 518 -18.68 -40.63 39.86
C PRO A 518 -19.38 -41.60 40.82
N ASP A 519 -19.90 -41.12 41.95
CA ASP A 519 -20.83 -41.87 42.82
C ASP A 519 -21.96 -42.47 41.97
N ALA A 520 -22.03 -43.80 41.95
CA ALA A 520 -22.92 -44.57 41.10
C ALA A 520 -24.40 -44.48 41.52
N ARG A 521 -24.70 -43.97 42.73
CA ARG A 521 -26.07 -43.79 43.23
C ARG A 521 -26.79 -42.64 42.51
N ILE A 522 -26.04 -41.72 41.90
CA ILE A 522 -26.57 -40.55 41.20
C ILE A 522 -25.94 -40.40 39.82
N VAL A 523 -26.78 -40.46 38.79
CA VAL A 523 -26.40 -40.23 37.39
C VAL A 523 -26.69 -38.77 37.05
N THR A 524 -25.74 -38.13 36.38
CA THR A 524 -25.86 -36.73 35.94
C THR A 524 -25.73 -36.64 34.43
N LEU A 525 -26.73 -36.04 33.77
CA LEU A 525 -26.70 -35.80 32.33
C LEU A 525 -26.73 -34.30 32.06
N TYR A 526 -25.68 -33.79 31.40
CA TYR A 526 -25.56 -32.38 31.06
C TYR A 526 -25.89 -32.12 29.60
N ARG A 527 -26.91 -31.29 29.35
CA ARG A 527 -27.21 -30.69 28.05
C ARG A 527 -26.74 -29.23 28.04
N PRO A 528 -25.63 -28.89 27.36
CA PRO A 528 -25.16 -27.52 27.29
C PRO A 528 -26.10 -26.64 26.46
N SER A 529 -26.15 -25.35 26.77
CA SER A 529 -26.72 -24.36 25.87
C SER A 529 -25.84 -24.16 24.63
N GLY A 530 -26.45 -23.72 23.54
CA GLY A 530 -25.75 -23.20 22.37
C GLY A 530 -24.87 -22.00 22.72
N ARG A 531 -23.85 -21.76 21.88
CA ARG A 531 -22.96 -20.59 21.99
C ARG A 531 -23.65 -19.32 21.55
N GLU A 532 -24.60 -19.42 20.62
CA GLU A 532 -25.37 -18.30 20.14
C GLU A 532 -26.30 -17.77 21.26
N GLN A 533 -26.43 -16.45 21.36
CA GLN A 533 -27.32 -15.79 22.32
C GLN A 533 -28.35 -14.89 21.61
N LEU A 534 -27.98 -14.40 20.43
CA LEU A 534 -28.75 -13.52 19.56
C LEU A 534 -28.69 -14.10 18.14
N VAL A 535 -29.80 -14.59 17.62
CA VAL A 535 -29.84 -15.25 16.31
C VAL A 535 -30.92 -14.64 15.43
N PHE A 536 -30.50 -14.02 14.34
CA PHE A 536 -31.39 -13.67 13.26
C PHE A 536 -31.65 -14.92 12.42
N VAL A 537 -32.89 -15.14 12.00
CA VAL A 537 -33.26 -16.22 11.09
C VAL A 537 -34.14 -15.72 9.96
N ALA A 538 -33.92 -16.28 8.78
CA ALA A 538 -34.74 -16.06 7.60
C ALA A 538 -34.83 -17.36 6.78
N GLY A 539 -35.72 -17.40 5.79
CA GLY A 539 -35.85 -18.51 4.85
C GLY A 539 -37.22 -19.21 4.89
N PRO A 540 -37.45 -20.20 4.01
CA PRO A 540 -38.74 -20.87 3.86
C PRO A 540 -39.23 -21.60 5.12
N GLY A 541 -38.29 -22.01 5.99
CA GLY A 541 -38.57 -22.64 7.27
C GLY A 541 -39.02 -21.68 8.37
N VAL A 542 -39.00 -20.36 8.13
CA VAL A 542 -39.43 -19.35 9.10
C VAL A 542 -40.80 -18.84 8.70
N GLU A 543 -41.79 -19.04 9.57
CA GLU A 543 -43.09 -18.38 9.42
C GLU A 543 -42.90 -16.86 9.53
N SER A 544 -42.95 -16.19 8.38
CA SER A 544 -42.63 -14.79 8.19
C SER A 544 -43.59 -14.18 7.17
N THR A 545 -43.72 -12.84 7.20
CA THR A 545 -44.53 -12.11 6.22
C THR A 545 -43.62 -11.31 5.30
N ALA A 546 -44.10 -10.95 4.11
CA ALA A 546 -43.35 -10.05 3.22
C ALA A 546 -42.95 -8.72 3.92
N SER A 547 -43.74 -8.27 4.89
CA SER A 547 -43.48 -7.06 5.69
C SER A 547 -42.55 -7.27 6.88
N ALA A 548 -42.24 -8.50 7.28
CA ALA A 548 -41.33 -8.84 8.38
C ALA A 548 -40.64 -10.19 8.06
N PRO A 549 -39.68 -10.19 7.13
CA PRO A 549 -39.10 -11.41 6.56
C PRO A 549 -38.03 -12.06 7.45
N VAL A 550 -37.60 -11.40 8.52
CA VAL A 550 -36.57 -11.88 9.45
C VAL A 550 -37.21 -12.07 10.82
N LYS A 551 -36.76 -13.07 11.57
CA LYS A 551 -37.11 -13.25 12.99
C LYS A 551 -35.84 -13.19 13.83
N LEU A 552 -35.85 -12.42 14.91
CA LEU A 552 -34.79 -12.44 15.92
C LEU A 552 -35.20 -13.38 17.04
N LEU A 553 -34.32 -14.29 17.41
CA LEU A 553 -34.44 -15.15 18.59
C LEU A 553 -33.33 -14.79 19.57
N TRP A 554 -33.65 -14.69 20.84
CA TRP A 554 -32.65 -14.46 21.88
C TRP A 554 -33.03 -15.06 23.21
N ARG A 555 -32.02 -15.34 24.04
CA ARG A 555 -32.25 -15.77 25.42
C ARG A 555 -32.33 -14.55 26.33
N SER A 556 -33.48 -14.38 26.99
CA SER A 556 -33.66 -13.35 28.01
C SER A 556 -32.82 -13.62 29.26
N SER A 557 -32.63 -12.61 30.12
CA SER A 557 -31.97 -12.75 31.42
C SER A 557 -32.65 -13.77 32.35
N GLY A 558 -33.96 -14.01 32.15
CA GLY A 558 -34.73 -15.04 32.86
C GLY A 558 -34.60 -16.44 32.27
N GLY A 559 -33.77 -16.65 31.24
CA GLY A 559 -33.55 -17.94 30.59
C GLY A 559 -34.61 -18.32 29.55
N ALA A 560 -35.71 -17.56 29.42
CA ALA A 560 -36.69 -17.81 28.36
C ALA A 560 -36.13 -17.42 26.99
N VAL A 561 -36.36 -18.25 25.97
CA VAL A 561 -36.09 -17.91 24.57
C VAL A 561 -37.25 -17.04 24.07
N LEU A 562 -36.94 -15.80 23.73
CA LEU A 562 -37.86 -14.83 23.16
C LEU A 562 -37.66 -14.77 21.65
N GLU A 563 -38.73 -14.45 20.92
CA GLU A 563 -38.68 -14.25 19.48
C GLU A 563 -39.49 -13.03 19.05
N GLN A 564 -39.01 -12.36 18.01
CA GLN A 564 -39.69 -11.21 17.43
C GLN A 564 -39.51 -11.19 15.91
N ALA A 565 -40.61 -11.07 15.17
CA ALA A 565 -40.56 -10.80 13.74
C ALA A 565 -40.08 -9.35 13.52
N MET A 566 -39.18 -9.16 12.56
CA MET A 566 -38.48 -7.91 12.31
C MET A 566 -38.53 -7.54 10.82
N ARG A 567 -38.56 -6.23 10.56
CA ARG A 567 -38.26 -5.62 9.26
C ARG A 567 -37.12 -4.62 9.40
N ALA A 568 -36.53 -4.24 8.27
CA ALA A 568 -35.52 -3.19 8.25
C ALA A 568 -36.04 -1.90 8.92
N GLY A 569 -35.25 -1.35 9.84
CA GLY A 569 -35.59 -0.22 10.70
C GLY A 569 -36.10 -0.61 12.10
N ASP A 570 -36.61 -1.83 12.31
CA ASP A 570 -37.13 -2.25 13.62
C ASP A 570 -36.01 -2.43 14.64
N GLY A 571 -36.27 -2.00 15.88
CA GLY A 571 -35.37 -2.15 17.03
C GLY A 571 -36.01 -2.95 18.17
N VAL A 572 -35.22 -3.79 18.83
CA VAL A 572 -35.63 -4.64 19.96
C VAL A 572 -34.66 -4.46 21.11
N GLU A 573 -35.17 -4.13 22.30
CA GLU A 573 -34.38 -4.17 23.53
C GLU A 573 -34.25 -5.62 23.99
N VAL A 574 -33.06 -6.20 23.78
CA VAL A 574 -32.80 -7.61 24.08
C VAL A 574 -32.39 -7.84 25.53
N GLN A 575 -31.83 -6.80 26.17
CA GLN A 575 -31.57 -6.73 27.62
C GLN A 575 -31.50 -5.25 28.04
N PRO A 576 -31.63 -4.93 29.34
CA PRO A 576 -31.61 -3.56 29.82
C PRO A 576 -30.41 -2.77 29.31
N GLY A 577 -30.67 -1.71 28.55
CA GLY A 577 -29.62 -0.83 28.00
C GLY A 577 -28.89 -1.35 26.76
N MET A 578 -29.42 -2.38 26.09
CA MET A 578 -28.92 -2.87 24.80
C MET A 578 -30.06 -3.08 23.80
N THR A 579 -30.05 -2.31 22.72
CA THR A 579 -31.03 -2.39 21.64
C THR A 579 -30.37 -2.89 20.37
N LEU A 580 -30.92 -3.96 19.78
CA LEU A 580 -30.55 -4.41 18.44
C LEU A 580 -31.53 -3.85 17.42
N ARG A 581 -31.01 -3.25 16.34
CA ARG A 581 -31.77 -2.77 15.21
C ARG A 581 -31.38 -3.53 13.96
N LEU A 582 -32.37 -4.08 13.26
CA LEU A 582 -32.16 -4.62 11.92
C LEU A 582 -32.09 -3.44 10.96
N GLU A 583 -30.92 -3.13 10.41
CA GLU A 583 -30.76 -2.00 9.47
C GLU A 583 -31.14 -2.39 8.05
N GLN A 584 -30.73 -3.58 7.62
CA GLN A 584 -31.00 -4.09 6.29
C GLN A 584 -31.18 -5.61 6.30
N TYR A 585 -32.03 -6.11 5.40
CA TYR A 585 -32.13 -7.53 5.06
C TYR A 585 -32.17 -7.68 3.54
N ALA A 586 -31.43 -8.65 3.02
CA ALA A 586 -31.52 -9.09 1.63
C ALA A 586 -31.50 -10.61 1.55
N ALA A 587 -32.47 -11.19 0.83
CA ALA A 587 -32.53 -12.64 0.62
C ALA A 587 -31.34 -13.17 -0.20
N HIS A 588 -30.74 -12.30 -1.01
CA HIS A 588 -29.58 -12.60 -1.83
C HIS A 588 -28.58 -11.44 -1.75
N SER A 589 -27.30 -11.79 -1.81
CA SER A 589 -26.20 -10.83 -1.85
C SER A 589 -25.16 -11.24 -2.87
N GLY A 590 -24.42 -10.26 -3.37
CA GLY A 590 -23.23 -10.47 -4.18
C GLY A 590 -22.02 -9.81 -3.52
N VAL A 591 -20.83 -10.35 -3.77
CA VAL A 591 -19.59 -9.67 -3.40
C VAL A 591 -19.27 -8.67 -4.51
N GLN A 592 -19.05 -7.42 -4.12
CA GLN A 592 -18.57 -6.39 -5.03
C GLN A 592 -17.22 -5.88 -4.53
N THR A 593 -16.33 -5.59 -5.48
CA THR A 593 -14.99 -5.09 -5.19
C THR A 593 -14.86 -3.70 -5.78
N ARG A 594 -14.77 -2.69 -4.91
CA ARG A 594 -14.65 -1.28 -5.27
C ARG A 594 -13.58 -0.62 -4.39
N PRO A 595 -12.94 0.46 -4.85
CA PRO A 595 -12.01 1.19 -3.99
C PRO A 595 -12.76 1.99 -2.92
N MET A 596 -12.16 2.11 -1.74
CA MET A 596 -12.53 3.04 -0.70
C MET A 596 -11.49 4.17 -0.65
N ILE A 597 -11.95 5.42 -0.55
CA ILE A 597 -11.05 6.57 -0.39
C ILE A 597 -10.56 6.61 1.06
N VAL A 598 -9.24 6.68 1.25
CA VAL A 598 -8.67 6.84 2.60
C VAL A 598 -8.69 8.32 2.97
N VAL A 599 -9.19 8.67 4.15
CA VAL A 599 -9.25 10.08 4.60
C VAL A 599 -7.86 10.65 4.85
N PRO A 600 -7.61 11.95 4.61
CA PRO A 600 -6.27 12.54 4.70
C PRO A 600 -5.51 12.27 6.00
N GLU A 601 -6.20 12.20 7.13
CA GLU A 601 -5.63 12.00 8.47
C GLU A 601 -5.06 10.58 8.67
N GLN A 602 -5.51 9.61 7.86
CA GLN A 602 -5.06 8.22 7.90
C GLN A 602 -4.00 7.91 6.82
N ARG A 603 -3.70 8.86 5.92
CA ARG A 603 -2.76 8.64 4.82
C ARG A 603 -1.33 8.70 5.33
N ASP A 604 -0.54 7.72 4.92
CA ASP A 604 0.92 7.79 5.08
C ASP A 604 1.51 8.79 4.08
N GLN A 605 2.31 9.73 4.58
CA GLN A 605 2.85 10.83 3.75
C GLN A 605 3.83 10.34 2.69
N ASP A 606 4.67 9.35 3.01
CA ASP A 606 5.68 8.82 2.09
C ASP A 606 5.03 7.96 1.00
N ALA A 607 4.03 7.16 1.37
CA ALA A 607 3.24 6.40 0.41
C ALA A 607 2.43 7.31 -0.52
N GLN A 608 1.91 8.41 0.01
CA GLN A 608 1.21 9.42 -0.78
C GLN A 608 2.15 10.17 -1.74
N ALA A 609 3.38 10.47 -1.31
CA ALA A 609 4.40 11.11 -2.17
C ALA A 609 4.85 10.20 -3.32
N ASN A 610 4.82 8.87 -3.12
CA ASN A 610 5.23 7.87 -4.10
C ASN A 610 4.06 7.25 -4.89
N HIS A 611 2.83 7.75 -4.71
CA HIS A 611 1.62 7.26 -5.39
C HIS A 611 1.28 5.79 -5.14
N THR A 612 1.79 5.19 -4.05
CA THR A 612 1.69 3.74 -3.77
C THR A 612 0.23 3.24 -3.74
N PHE A 613 -0.69 4.08 -3.27
CA PHE A 613 -2.11 3.76 -3.15
C PHE A 613 -2.98 4.47 -4.20
N SER A 614 -2.37 5.00 -5.26
CA SER A 614 -3.13 5.62 -6.33
C SER A 614 -3.80 4.54 -7.20
N LEU A 615 -5.01 4.83 -7.69
CA LEU A 615 -5.76 3.97 -8.59
C LEU A 615 -6.27 4.77 -9.79
N ILE A 616 -6.41 4.11 -10.94
CA ILE A 616 -7.16 4.63 -12.08
C ILE A 616 -8.33 3.73 -12.42
N LYS A 617 -9.44 4.30 -12.86
CA LYS A 617 -10.54 3.56 -13.50
C LYS A 617 -10.32 3.62 -15.00
N VAL A 618 -10.07 2.48 -15.62
CA VAL A 618 -9.99 2.34 -17.08
C VAL A 618 -11.33 1.86 -17.62
N GLN A 619 -11.74 2.44 -18.74
CA GLN A 619 -12.86 2.01 -19.54
C GLN A 619 -12.33 1.54 -20.89
N LEU A 620 -12.65 0.29 -21.24
CA LEU A 620 -12.32 -0.34 -22.51
C LEU A 620 -13.60 -0.45 -23.32
N THR A 621 -13.62 0.08 -24.54
CA THR A 621 -14.78 0.00 -25.43
C THR A 621 -14.40 -0.77 -26.69
N PRO A 622 -14.63 -2.10 -26.72
CA PRO A 622 -14.43 -2.91 -27.92
C PRO A 622 -15.41 -2.51 -29.02
N ALA A 623 -15.02 -2.70 -30.29
CA ALA A 623 -15.89 -2.42 -31.42
C ALA A 623 -17.18 -3.28 -31.35
N GLY A 624 -18.34 -2.63 -31.17
CA GLY A 624 -19.65 -3.29 -31.15
C GLY A 624 -20.00 -4.02 -29.83
N GLY A 625 -19.21 -3.86 -28.77
CA GLY A 625 -19.48 -4.42 -27.44
C GLY A 625 -19.81 -3.36 -26.38
N PRO A 626 -20.33 -3.76 -25.21
CA PRO A 626 -20.49 -2.84 -24.08
C PRO A 626 -19.12 -2.43 -23.49
N PRO A 627 -19.02 -1.25 -22.87
CA PRO A 627 -17.81 -0.83 -22.19
C PRO A 627 -17.51 -1.73 -20.99
N ILE A 628 -16.23 -2.06 -20.80
CA ILE A 628 -15.72 -2.82 -19.66
C ILE A 628 -14.92 -1.87 -18.77
N GLU A 629 -15.28 -1.80 -17.50
CA GLU A 629 -14.63 -0.90 -16.53
C GLU A 629 -13.84 -1.66 -15.47
N ARG A 630 -12.63 -1.18 -15.16
CA ARG A 630 -11.75 -1.77 -14.14
C ARG A 630 -10.96 -0.70 -13.39
N TRP A 631 -10.89 -0.85 -12.08
CA TRP A 631 -9.94 -0.11 -11.25
C TRP A 631 -8.58 -0.82 -11.25
N LEU A 632 -7.51 -0.08 -11.54
CA LEU A 632 -6.14 -0.56 -11.58
C LEU A 632 -5.31 0.13 -10.50
N PRO A 633 -4.69 -0.62 -9.57
CA PRO A 633 -3.76 -0.03 -8.61
C PRO A 633 -2.45 0.37 -9.29
N PHE A 634 -1.83 1.43 -8.80
CA PHE A 634 -0.52 1.89 -9.27
C PHE A 634 0.59 0.89 -8.90
N GLN A 635 1.44 0.60 -9.87
CA GLN A 635 2.64 -0.22 -9.73
C GLN A 635 3.87 0.66 -9.99
N ARG A 636 4.79 0.70 -9.02
CA ARG A 636 5.97 1.58 -9.06
C ARG A 636 6.91 1.22 -10.21
N TYR A 637 7.07 -0.09 -10.44
CA TYR A 637 7.81 -0.70 -11.54
C TYR A 637 6.94 -1.80 -12.14
N VAL A 638 6.81 -1.82 -13.46
CA VAL A 638 6.13 -2.87 -14.22
C VAL A 638 7.23 -3.63 -14.97
N PHE A 639 7.61 -4.80 -14.45
CA PHE A 639 8.62 -5.65 -15.06
C PHE A 639 7.96 -6.57 -16.10
N ASP A 640 8.73 -6.99 -17.11
CA ASP A 640 8.24 -7.97 -18.08
C ASP A 640 8.06 -9.35 -17.43
N ASP A 641 9.01 -9.74 -16.58
CA ASP A 641 8.96 -11.01 -15.85
C ASP A 641 8.39 -10.83 -14.43
N ALA A 642 7.28 -11.54 -14.19
CA ALA A 642 6.52 -11.53 -12.95
C ALA A 642 7.32 -12.00 -11.71
N VAL A 643 8.41 -12.75 -11.91
CA VAL A 643 9.29 -13.17 -10.82
C VAL A 643 9.94 -11.96 -10.16
N TYR A 644 10.30 -10.91 -10.93
CA TYR A 644 10.95 -9.72 -10.38
C TYR A 644 10.01 -8.85 -9.54
N GLU A 645 8.72 -8.79 -9.86
CA GLU A 645 7.79 -8.10 -8.96
C GLU A 645 7.53 -8.88 -7.67
N ARG A 646 7.49 -10.23 -7.71
CA ARG A 646 7.25 -11.07 -6.53
C ARG A 646 8.33 -10.94 -5.45
N ALA A 647 9.50 -10.39 -5.79
CA ALA A 647 10.63 -10.13 -4.90
C ALA A 647 10.45 -8.91 -3.96
N GLY A 648 9.26 -8.31 -3.87
CA GLY A 648 9.02 -7.16 -2.99
C GLY A 648 9.57 -5.82 -3.52
N LEU A 649 10.04 -5.80 -4.77
CA LEU A 649 10.48 -4.57 -5.47
C LEU A 649 9.31 -3.70 -5.91
N SER A 650 8.20 -4.34 -6.28
CA SER A 650 6.97 -3.69 -6.76
C SER A 650 5.77 -4.59 -6.45
N ARG A 651 4.57 -4.01 -6.45
CA ARG A 651 3.33 -4.77 -6.31
C ARG A 651 2.94 -5.38 -7.65
N PHE A 652 2.76 -6.70 -7.74
CA PHE A 652 2.26 -7.37 -8.94
C PHE A 652 0.81 -7.78 -8.83
N GLU A 653 -0.06 -6.92 -9.35
CA GLU A 653 -1.49 -7.23 -9.42
C GLU A 653 -2.06 -6.72 -10.75
N PRO A 654 -1.67 -7.34 -11.88
CA PRO A 654 -2.27 -6.99 -13.16
C PRO A 654 -3.74 -7.42 -13.17
N ALA A 655 -4.61 -6.59 -13.75
CA ALA A 655 -6.00 -6.93 -13.93
C ALA A 655 -6.19 -7.70 -15.23
N ARG A 656 -6.75 -8.91 -15.13
CA ARG A 656 -7.19 -9.67 -16.31
C ARG A 656 -8.53 -9.14 -16.79
N VAL A 657 -8.66 -8.96 -18.09
CA VAL A 657 -9.89 -8.59 -18.78
C VAL A 657 -10.13 -9.53 -19.95
N ASP A 658 -11.28 -10.18 -19.95
CA ASP A 658 -11.75 -10.97 -21.09
C ASP A 658 -12.60 -10.07 -21.99
N LEU A 659 -12.26 -10.02 -23.27
CA LEU A 659 -12.92 -9.21 -24.28
C LEU A 659 -14.05 -10.01 -24.96
N PRO A 660 -15.09 -9.34 -25.51
CA PRO A 660 -16.22 -10.02 -26.16
C PRO A 660 -15.83 -10.86 -27.39
N ASP A 661 -14.67 -10.59 -27.99
CA ASP A 661 -14.14 -11.32 -29.15
C ASP A 661 -13.36 -12.59 -28.77
N GLY A 662 -13.25 -12.90 -27.48
CA GLY A 662 -12.56 -14.08 -26.96
C GLY A 662 -11.09 -13.85 -26.58
N ARG A 663 -10.52 -12.67 -26.82
CA ARG A 663 -9.17 -12.33 -26.33
C ARG A 663 -9.19 -12.13 -24.81
N SER A 664 -8.13 -12.54 -24.13
CA SER A 664 -7.88 -12.20 -22.72
C SER A 664 -6.60 -11.38 -22.61
N VAL A 665 -6.69 -10.21 -21.98
CA VAL A 665 -5.57 -9.29 -21.78
C VAL A 665 -5.30 -9.05 -20.31
N GLU A 666 -4.05 -8.73 -19.97
CA GLU A 666 -3.64 -8.22 -18.68
C GLU A 666 -3.33 -6.73 -18.78
N LEU A 667 -3.71 -5.99 -17.74
CA LEU A 667 -3.53 -4.55 -17.64
C LEU A 667 -2.80 -4.18 -16.35
N ALA A 668 -1.81 -3.29 -16.44
CA ALA A 668 -1.13 -2.71 -15.30
C ALA A 668 -1.02 -1.19 -15.43
N PHE A 669 -1.19 -0.46 -14.32
CA PHE A 669 -1.02 0.98 -14.26
C PHE A 669 0.32 1.32 -13.61
N GLY A 670 1.15 2.13 -14.26
CA GLY A 670 2.45 2.52 -13.73
C GLY A 670 2.98 3.81 -14.35
N ARG A 671 4.28 4.01 -14.24
CA ARG A 671 5.01 5.14 -14.85
C ARG A 671 5.47 4.81 -16.25
N GLU A 672 5.77 5.82 -17.07
CA GLU A 672 6.42 5.63 -18.36
C GLU A 672 7.80 4.97 -18.18
N ARG A 673 8.05 3.85 -18.86
CA ARG A 673 9.35 3.18 -18.96
C ARG A 673 10.12 3.74 -20.15
N ARG A 674 11.39 4.08 -19.92
CA ARG A 674 12.34 4.49 -20.97
C ARG A 674 13.62 3.70 -20.86
N ALA A 675 14.24 3.44 -22.01
CA ALA A 675 15.56 2.81 -22.05
C ALA A 675 16.62 3.72 -21.41
N LEU A 676 17.51 3.11 -20.63
CA LEU A 676 18.77 3.69 -20.23
C LEU A 676 19.69 3.72 -21.46
N PRO A 677 20.44 4.82 -21.69
CA PRO A 677 21.41 4.88 -22.79
C PRO A 677 22.54 3.84 -22.66
N THR A 678 22.79 3.35 -21.45
CA THR A 678 23.79 2.34 -21.15
C THR A 678 23.25 1.50 -20.01
N ALA A 679 23.17 0.19 -20.19
CA ALA A 679 22.73 -0.71 -19.14
C ALA A 679 23.76 -0.76 -18.01
N VAL A 680 23.27 -0.89 -16.78
CA VAL A 680 24.09 -0.88 -15.57
C VAL A 680 23.83 -2.10 -14.72
N GLU A 681 24.88 -2.65 -14.14
CA GLU A 681 24.84 -3.78 -13.23
C GLU A 681 25.31 -3.32 -11.85
N LEU A 682 24.66 -3.81 -10.80
CA LEU A 682 25.11 -3.58 -9.43
C LEU A 682 26.16 -4.65 -9.08
N GLU A 683 27.40 -4.21 -8.92
CA GLU A 683 28.50 -5.10 -8.51
C GLU A 683 28.52 -5.26 -6.99
N ASP A 684 28.44 -4.13 -6.29
CA ASP A 684 28.56 -4.08 -4.85
C ASP A 684 27.78 -2.89 -4.26
N PHE A 685 27.40 -3.01 -2.99
CA PHE A 685 26.73 -1.96 -2.27
C PHE A 685 27.42 -1.74 -0.93
N VAL A 686 28.07 -0.58 -0.80
CA VAL A 686 28.94 -0.29 0.34
C VAL A 686 28.27 0.71 1.27
N LEU A 687 28.17 0.32 2.55
CA LEU A 687 27.73 1.17 3.65
C LEU A 687 28.93 1.65 4.46
N THR A 688 29.31 2.92 4.33
CA THR A 688 30.36 3.53 5.14
C THR A 688 29.73 4.32 6.30
N SER A 689 30.09 3.99 7.54
CA SER A 689 29.66 4.74 8.73
C SER A 689 30.77 5.68 9.18
N HIS A 690 30.49 6.98 9.19
CA HIS A 690 31.38 8.01 9.73
C HIS A 690 30.95 8.32 11.17
N VAL A 691 31.87 8.10 12.11
CA VAL A 691 31.67 8.47 13.52
C VAL A 691 32.15 9.91 13.71
N GLY A 692 31.24 10.80 14.08
CA GLY A 692 31.51 12.21 14.37
C GLY A 692 31.01 13.18 13.30
N GLY A 693 30.21 14.18 13.71
CA GLY A 693 29.84 15.29 12.83
C GLY A 693 28.41 15.85 12.92
N PHE A 694 27.65 15.72 14.02
CA PHE A 694 26.46 16.55 14.29
C PHE A 694 26.04 16.44 15.77
N THR A 695 25.58 17.54 16.38
CA THR A 695 25.21 17.65 17.81
C THR A 695 23.75 17.26 18.09
N GLY A 696 23.31 16.07 17.67
CA GLY A 696 21.94 15.60 17.99
C GLY A 696 21.65 14.16 17.55
N ASN A 697 21.20 13.35 18.52
CA ASN A 697 20.52 12.04 18.48
C ASN A 697 20.98 10.91 17.53
N VAL A 698 22.00 11.08 16.69
CA VAL A 698 22.53 10.02 15.83
C VAL A 698 24.05 9.96 15.94
N ALA A 699 24.58 8.87 16.48
CA ALA A 699 26.02 8.71 16.79
C ALA A 699 26.91 8.49 15.56
N SER A 700 26.33 8.23 14.37
CA SER A 700 27.07 8.02 13.12
C SER A 700 26.28 8.48 11.90
N VAL A 701 26.97 9.06 10.92
CA VAL A 701 26.43 9.36 9.59
C VAL A 701 26.77 8.20 8.67
N ARG A 702 25.76 7.64 8.01
CA ARG A 702 25.93 6.56 7.04
C ARG A 702 25.99 7.15 5.63
N ASP A 703 26.94 6.72 4.83
CA ASP A 703 27.03 7.00 3.40
C ASP A 703 26.81 5.69 2.63
N TRP A 704 25.87 5.72 1.71
CA TRP A 704 25.44 4.57 0.92
C TRP A 704 25.98 4.72 -0.50
N THR A 705 26.83 3.78 -0.91
CA THR A 705 27.49 3.83 -2.22
C THR A 705 27.16 2.60 -3.05
N SER A 706 26.51 2.83 -4.19
CA SER A 706 26.30 1.82 -5.22
C SER A 706 27.55 1.74 -6.11
N VAL A 707 28.11 0.54 -6.24
CA VAL A 707 29.24 0.25 -7.13
C VAL A 707 28.67 -0.39 -8.39
N LEU A 708 28.70 0.35 -9.48
CA LEU A 708 28.07 -0.01 -10.74
C LEU A 708 29.11 -0.42 -11.77
N ARG A 709 28.80 -1.43 -12.57
CA ARG A 709 29.50 -1.75 -13.83
C ARG A 709 28.58 -1.38 -14.99
N SER A 710 29.13 -0.88 -16.10
CA SER A 710 28.34 -0.73 -17.33
C SER A 710 28.31 -2.09 -18.02
N ALA A 711 27.14 -2.57 -18.46
CA ALA A 711 27.05 -3.89 -19.08
C ALA A 711 27.98 -3.95 -20.32
N GLY A 712 28.90 -4.92 -20.34
CA GLY A 712 29.89 -5.09 -21.40
C GLY A 712 31.14 -4.19 -21.34
N ASP A 713 31.33 -3.40 -20.29
CA ASP A 713 32.55 -2.60 -20.02
C ASP A 713 33.03 -2.86 -18.58
N ASP A 714 34.33 -3.12 -18.40
CA ASP A 714 34.94 -3.35 -17.09
C ASP A 714 35.04 -2.08 -16.22
N ARG A 715 34.63 -0.93 -16.76
CA ARG A 715 34.64 0.33 -16.02
C ARG A 715 33.64 0.33 -14.85
N VAL A 716 34.21 0.34 -13.64
CA VAL A 716 33.48 0.49 -12.39
C VAL A 716 33.24 1.97 -12.05
N VAL A 717 32.01 2.30 -11.64
CA VAL A 717 31.58 3.65 -11.24
C VAL A 717 30.93 3.59 -9.86
N ARG A 718 31.46 4.38 -8.92
CA ARG A 718 30.88 4.52 -7.57
C ARG A 718 29.95 5.71 -7.52
N VAL A 719 28.72 5.48 -7.06
CA VAL A 719 27.63 6.46 -7.04
C VAL A 719 27.03 6.52 -5.63
N SER A 720 26.93 7.72 -5.07
CA SER A 720 26.20 7.98 -3.81
C SER A 720 25.31 9.21 -3.97
N VAL A 721 24.46 9.50 -2.97
CA VAL A 721 23.54 10.66 -2.99
C VAL A 721 24.29 11.97 -3.27
N ASN A 722 25.44 12.16 -2.61
CA ASN A 722 26.22 13.39 -2.66
C ASN A 722 27.32 13.40 -3.73
N ALA A 723 27.52 12.27 -4.43
CA ALA A 723 28.52 12.14 -5.48
C ALA A 723 27.90 11.53 -6.76
N PRO A 724 26.94 12.22 -7.40
CA PRO A 724 26.32 11.73 -8.63
C PRO A 724 27.34 11.59 -9.75
N LYS A 725 27.17 10.60 -10.63
CA LYS A 725 28.08 10.33 -11.75
C LYS A 725 27.36 10.33 -13.08
N GLN A 726 28.05 10.78 -14.12
CA GLN A 726 27.53 10.73 -15.48
C GLN A 726 27.91 9.39 -16.15
N VAL A 727 26.91 8.66 -16.63
CA VAL A 727 27.03 7.38 -17.35
C VAL A 727 26.07 7.44 -18.55
N GLY A 728 26.54 7.11 -19.76
CA GLY A 728 25.68 7.14 -20.96
C GLY A 728 25.01 8.49 -21.28
N GLY A 729 25.55 9.61 -20.77
CA GLY A 729 24.95 10.94 -20.94
C GLY A 729 23.84 11.31 -19.94
N VAL A 730 23.45 10.39 -19.04
CA VAL A 730 22.56 10.66 -17.91
C VAL A 730 23.35 10.73 -16.60
N TRP A 731 22.79 11.37 -15.59
CA TRP A 731 23.34 11.41 -14.24
C TRP A 731 22.64 10.37 -13.38
N LEU A 732 23.45 9.54 -12.73
CA LEU A 732 23.03 8.53 -11.76
C LEU A 732 23.38 9.00 -10.35
N PHE A 733 22.46 8.79 -9.41
CA PHE A 733 22.66 9.01 -7.98
C PHE A 733 21.91 7.94 -7.18
N GLN A 734 22.38 7.63 -5.98
CA GLN A 734 21.67 6.69 -5.12
C GLN A 734 20.39 7.38 -4.58
N SER A 735 19.23 6.74 -4.72
CA SER A 735 17.93 7.31 -4.34
C SER A 735 17.25 6.53 -3.23
N TYR A 736 17.34 5.19 -3.25
CA TYR A 736 16.88 4.31 -2.19
C TYR A 736 17.70 3.00 -2.21
N TRP A 737 17.46 2.09 -1.29
CA TRP A 737 18.22 0.85 -1.17
C TRP A 737 17.40 -0.24 -0.49
N ASP A 738 17.84 -1.49 -0.64
CA ASP A 738 17.25 -2.64 0.02
C ASP A 738 17.63 -2.67 1.50
N ALA A 739 16.77 -2.11 2.35
CA ALA A 739 17.02 -2.03 3.77
C ALA A 739 16.80 -3.38 4.49
N PRO A 740 17.68 -3.77 5.43
CA PRO A 740 17.46 -4.93 6.28
C PRO A 740 16.11 -4.84 6.97
N ARG A 741 15.34 -5.93 6.92
CA ARG A 741 14.05 -6.07 7.58
C ARG A 741 14.06 -7.32 8.46
N GLY A 742 13.50 -7.18 9.66
CA GLY A 742 13.22 -8.33 10.51
C GLY A 742 12.07 -9.19 9.98
N ALA A 743 11.97 -10.40 10.50
CA ALA A 743 10.82 -11.27 10.34
C ALA A 743 9.54 -10.58 10.85
N ARG A 744 8.48 -10.54 10.04
CA ARG A 744 7.19 -9.92 10.40
C ARG A 744 6.14 -10.90 10.91
N GLY A 745 6.42 -12.20 10.90
CA GLY A 745 5.49 -13.23 11.36
C GLY A 745 6.05 -14.65 11.24
N ALA A 746 5.24 -15.64 11.61
CA ALA A 746 5.60 -17.05 11.47
C ALA A 746 5.77 -17.42 9.99
N GLY A 747 6.97 -17.87 9.59
CA GLY A 747 7.30 -18.23 8.21
C GLY A 747 8.03 -17.15 7.39
N ASP A 748 8.16 -15.91 7.88
CA ASP A 748 8.99 -14.87 7.25
C ASP A 748 10.38 -14.87 7.90
N THR A 749 11.43 -15.13 7.13
CA THR A 749 12.83 -15.16 7.63
C THR A 749 13.46 -13.77 7.73
N GLY A 750 12.76 -12.72 7.28
CA GLY A 750 13.33 -11.39 7.13
C GLY A 750 14.26 -11.28 5.91
N SER A 751 14.92 -10.14 5.76
CA SER A 751 15.98 -9.96 4.76
C SER A 751 17.10 -9.14 5.38
N PRO A 752 18.37 -9.56 5.28
CA PRO A 752 19.49 -8.73 5.70
C PRO A 752 19.74 -7.55 4.74
N GLY A 753 18.99 -7.44 3.64
CA GLY A 753 19.02 -6.32 2.71
C GLY A 753 20.18 -6.39 1.72
N PHE A 754 20.47 -5.26 1.09
CA PHE A 754 21.56 -5.04 0.13
C PHE A 754 21.54 -5.92 -1.13
N GLY A 755 20.41 -6.55 -1.46
CA GLY A 755 20.23 -7.32 -2.69
C GLY A 755 20.02 -6.44 -3.93
N PHE A 756 19.61 -5.18 -3.75
CA PHE A 756 19.43 -4.21 -4.83
C PHE A 756 19.66 -2.77 -4.36
N THR A 757 19.83 -1.88 -5.33
CA THR A 757 19.90 -0.42 -5.12
C THR A 757 18.88 0.32 -5.97
N GLY A 758 18.35 1.41 -5.45
CA GLY A 758 17.58 2.38 -6.22
C GLY A 758 18.49 3.45 -6.79
N LEU A 759 18.54 3.55 -8.11
CA LEU A 759 19.23 4.64 -8.80
C LEU A 759 18.24 5.69 -9.24
N GLY A 760 18.46 6.94 -8.84
CA GLY A 760 17.87 8.10 -9.48
C GLY A 760 18.57 8.39 -10.80
N VAL A 761 17.80 8.68 -11.83
CA VAL A 761 18.27 8.96 -13.19
C VAL A 761 17.81 10.36 -13.58
N GLY A 762 18.71 11.18 -14.11
CA GLY A 762 18.38 12.56 -14.48
C GLY A 762 19.21 13.14 -15.63
N THR A 763 18.59 13.95 -16.49
CA THR A 763 19.31 14.80 -17.46
C THR A 763 19.70 16.15 -16.84
N ARG A 764 20.85 16.70 -17.24
CA ARG A 764 21.35 18.02 -16.77
C ARG A 764 21.78 18.95 -17.90
N ARG A 765 21.09 18.88 -19.05
CA ARG A 765 21.34 19.80 -20.18
C ARG A 765 21.05 21.24 -19.74
N GLY A 766 21.77 22.25 -20.22
CA GLY A 766 21.54 23.65 -19.84
C GLY A 766 22.09 24.11 -18.48
N VAL A 767 22.40 23.20 -17.54
CA VAL A 767 22.96 23.58 -16.21
C VAL A 767 24.27 24.35 -16.34
N VAL A 768 25.17 23.95 -17.24
CA VAL A 768 26.44 24.67 -17.47
C VAL A 768 26.18 26.10 -17.97
N VAL A 769 25.19 26.29 -18.86
CA VAL A 769 24.82 27.62 -19.36
C VAL A 769 24.26 28.48 -18.22
N ALA A 770 23.42 27.90 -17.37
CA ALA A 770 22.89 28.57 -16.19
C ALA A 770 24.02 28.99 -15.22
N LEU A 771 24.98 28.11 -14.94
CA LEU A 771 26.14 28.40 -14.10
C LEU A 771 27.04 29.49 -14.68
N LEU A 772 27.26 29.50 -16.00
CA LEU A 772 27.99 30.57 -16.68
C LEU A 772 27.28 31.92 -16.51
N GLY A 773 25.95 31.95 -16.67
CA GLY A 773 25.14 33.15 -16.45
C GLY A 773 25.21 33.66 -15.02
N ALA A 774 25.07 32.76 -14.04
CA ALA A 774 25.20 33.08 -12.62
C ALA A 774 26.61 33.61 -12.28
N GLY A 775 27.66 32.95 -12.77
CA GLY A 775 29.04 33.37 -12.60
C GLY A 775 29.29 34.77 -13.18
N LEU A 776 28.80 35.03 -14.40
CA LEU A 776 28.91 36.34 -15.03
C LEU A 776 28.19 37.44 -14.24
N ALA A 777 27.01 37.15 -13.69
CA ALA A 777 26.27 38.10 -12.86
C ALA A 777 27.02 38.41 -11.55
N CYS A 778 27.57 37.39 -10.88
CA CYS A 778 28.39 37.55 -9.68
C CYS A 778 29.65 38.37 -9.95
N CYS A 779 30.39 38.07 -11.02
CA CYS A 779 31.54 38.89 -11.46
C CYS A 779 31.11 40.34 -11.74
N GLY A 780 29.94 40.54 -12.35
CA GLY A 780 29.32 41.84 -12.55
C GLY A 780 29.09 42.62 -11.26
N MET A 781 28.54 41.98 -10.23
CA MET A 781 28.33 42.57 -8.91
C MET A 781 29.66 42.94 -8.24
N VAL A 782 30.65 42.03 -8.24
CA VAL A 782 31.98 42.30 -7.70
C VAL A 782 32.62 43.49 -8.42
N TYR A 783 32.51 43.56 -9.74
CA TYR A 783 33.00 44.69 -10.52
C TYR A 783 32.31 46.00 -10.12
N ALA A 784 30.98 45.99 -10.04
CA ALA A 784 30.19 47.18 -9.72
C ALA A 784 30.47 47.71 -8.30
N SER A 785 30.68 46.81 -7.34
CA SER A 785 30.88 47.14 -5.93
C SER A 785 32.33 47.48 -5.58
N TYR A 786 33.31 46.79 -6.17
CA TYR A 786 34.72 46.91 -5.76
C TYR A 786 35.63 47.54 -6.83
N VAL A 787 35.46 47.18 -8.11
CA VAL A 787 36.35 47.66 -9.18
C VAL A 787 35.97 49.06 -9.64
N LYS A 788 34.67 49.31 -9.84
CA LYS A 788 34.15 50.61 -10.30
C LYS A 788 34.56 51.78 -9.38
N PRO A 789 34.52 51.69 -8.03
CA PRO A 789 35.03 52.75 -7.16
C PRO A 789 36.52 53.07 -7.38
N ILE A 790 37.36 52.05 -7.60
CA ILE A 790 38.81 52.22 -7.84
C ILE A 790 39.05 52.92 -9.18
N VAL A 791 38.36 52.48 -10.25
CA VAL A 791 38.45 53.11 -11.58
C VAL A 791 38.01 54.57 -11.50
N ARG A 792 36.91 54.87 -10.78
CA ARG A 792 36.44 56.24 -10.54
C ARG A 792 37.47 57.09 -9.80
N ARG A 793 38.14 56.53 -8.78
CA ARG A 793 39.18 57.22 -8.01
C ARG A 793 40.40 57.52 -8.89
N ARG A 794 40.86 56.56 -9.70
CA ARG A 794 41.99 56.74 -10.63
C ARG A 794 41.71 57.78 -11.71
N MET A 795 40.50 57.81 -12.26
CA MET A 795 40.09 58.86 -13.21
C MET A 795 40.07 60.25 -12.57
N ARG A 796 39.71 60.34 -11.27
CA ARG A 796 39.75 61.60 -10.51
C ARG A 796 41.17 62.05 -10.17
N THR A 797 42.08 61.13 -9.82
CA THR A 797 43.48 61.48 -9.50
C THR A 797 44.35 61.69 -10.74
N GLY A 798 44.09 60.98 -11.84
CA GLY A 798 44.80 61.16 -13.12
C GLY A 798 44.38 62.41 -13.89
N GLY A 799 43.17 62.94 -13.65
CA GLY A 799 42.70 64.20 -14.23
C GLY A 799 43.24 65.47 -13.55
N GLY A 800 43.89 65.35 -12.39
CA GLY A 800 44.48 66.47 -11.66
C GLY A 800 45.96 66.71 -11.94
N ALA A 801 46.60 65.93 -12.83
CA ALA A 801 48.00 66.09 -13.22
C ALA A 801 48.19 66.84 -14.56
N LEU A 802 47.11 67.41 -15.11
CA LEU A 802 47.11 68.20 -16.35
C LEU A 802 46.30 69.51 -16.18
N SER A 803 46.37 70.15 -15.01
CA SER A 803 45.95 71.55 -14.83
C SER A 803 47.13 72.41 -14.39
#